data_AF-A0A6M2F3B3-F1
#
_entry.id   AF-A0A6M2F3B3-F1
#
_cell.length_a   1.000
_cell.length_b   1.000
_cell.length_c   1.000
_cell.angle_alpha   90.00
_cell.angle_beta   90.00
_cell.angle_gamma   90.00
#
_symmetry.space_group_name_H-M   'P 1'
#
loop_
_entity.id
_entity.type
_entity.pdbx_description
1 polymer ?
#
loop_
_entity_poly.entity_id
_entity_poly.type
_entity_poly.pdbx_seq_one_letter_code
_entity_poly.pdbx_strand_id
1 'polypeptide(L)'
;MEVEWACEKFEAASAVALALHGKLPFEEQSRVFQDFDGKRKVIFATNLAETSLTIPGVKYVVDSGLAKESKFEAATGMNVLRVCRISQSSAKQRAGRAGRTVPGICYRLYTESDFESMSPNQEPEIRRVHLGVAVLRMLALGIKNVQEFDFVDAPSTKAIDMAIRNLVQLGAITLKGGICELTEEGRYMVKMGIEPRLGKIIISSFHYRLGKEGLVLAAVMANASSIFCRVGSQDDKQKADCLKVQFCHCSGDLFTVLSVYKEWEALPQDRRNKWCWENSINAKSMRRCQDTVKELEFCLEKELTVIIPSYWNWNPNKSTVHDKYLKNIILSALAENVAMHSGHNRLGYEVALTGQHIQLHPSCSLLVFGEKPNWVVFGELLSISNDYLVCVTAFDFESLSMLCPPPLFDALKMESRKLQVKVLTSFGSSLLKRFCGKSNSNLHSLVTCVRIACMDERIGVEVHVDQNEIMLFATAEDMPKVSSLVSEALECERKWLHNECLEKFLYPGADSPTALFGAGAEIKYLELEKRCLTVDVFFSNANTIDDKELLMFLEEYTSGTVCSVHKSVGSGQEGDEKEKWGQITFLSPDAARKAAQLNEVEFKGSKLKVDPSQTIIGGNHKMFQFPAVKAKIFWPRKVSKGLAIVKCYVQDADFMICDFSNLLIGGRYVRCVAGRCVDSVVVSGFGKELSEADILGALRSATNRRILDFFIVRGDAVENPPLGVCEKALLREISPFMPKRNPQTSCCRVQVFPPELKDAFMKASITFDGRLHLEAARALEHMEGKVLPGCHLWQKIKCEQMFHSMISCSASIYVAIKKQLDSLLARFNRVKGAECSLDRNENGSYRVRISANATKTVAELRRPLEELMRGQTINHPSLTPTILQHLFSSQGINLMKSIQRETGTYIHFDRRNFNLKIFGHSDKIAPAQQKFIHLLLADHESKQLEIHLRGGDLPPDLMKEVVKRFGPDLHGLKEKVPGADLTLSTRHHVISVHGDKELKQKVEEIIFEMAQMGYDSAERLDGADACPICLCEVEDAYRLESCGHLFCRMCLVEQLESALKNLDSFPICCTRGNCRAPILLTDLRSLLSSDKLEELFRASLGSFVASSGGTYRFCPSPDCPSVYRVADPLTVGDPFVCGACFAETCTRCHLDYHPYLSCKKYMEFKEDPDLSLKDWCKGKENVKSCPVCGYTIEKGEGCNHVECKCGGHVCWVCLESYNNSEDCYNHLRSVHGGIA
;
A
#
# COMPACT_ATOMS: atom_id res chain seq x y z
N MET A 1 7.71 21.01 36.56
CA MET A 1 7.29 20.10 35.47
C MET A 1 6.82 18.74 35.98
N GLU A 2 7.66 17.76 36.36
CA GLU A 2 7.16 16.41 36.76
C GLU A 2 6.26 16.43 38.00
N VAL A 3 6.63 17.20 39.02
CA VAL A 3 5.86 17.36 40.26
C VAL A 3 4.50 18.03 40.01
N GLU A 4 4.48 19.11 39.23
CA GLU A 4 3.24 19.83 38.86
C GLU A 4 2.35 18.93 37.99
N TRP A 5 2.92 18.22 37.01
CA TRP A 5 2.19 17.28 36.16
C TRP A 5 1.54 16.15 36.97
N ALA A 6 2.26 15.58 37.94
CA ALA A 6 1.71 14.55 38.82
C ALA A 6 0.59 15.11 39.72
N CYS A 7 0.74 16.34 40.20
CA CYS A 7 -0.28 17.05 40.98
C CYS A 7 -1.54 17.32 40.16
N GLU A 8 -1.40 17.75 38.89
CA GLU A 8 -2.51 18.02 37.97
C GLU A 8 -3.25 16.74 37.56
N LYS A 9 -2.53 15.63 37.33
CA LYS A 9 -3.13 14.35 36.93
C LYS A 9 -3.79 13.59 38.08
N PHE A 10 -3.54 14.01 39.33
CA PHE A 10 -4.11 13.36 40.49
C PHE A 10 -5.48 13.94 40.82
N GLU A 11 -6.54 13.26 40.36
CA GLU A 11 -7.93 13.63 40.64
C GLU A 11 -8.55 12.67 41.66
N ALA A 12 -8.84 13.18 42.86
CA ALA A 12 -9.58 12.45 43.88
C ALA A 12 -10.39 13.42 44.76
N ALA A 13 -11.72 13.25 44.81
CA ALA A 13 -12.62 14.15 45.55
C ALA A 13 -12.33 14.20 47.07
N SER A 14 -11.74 13.13 47.61
CA SER A 14 -11.37 12.99 49.02
C SER A 14 -9.97 13.48 49.35
N ALA A 15 -9.23 14.08 48.40
CA ALA A 15 -7.85 14.50 48.60
C ALA A 15 -7.57 15.90 48.03
N VAL A 16 -6.49 16.50 48.53
CA VAL A 16 -5.94 17.77 48.03
C VAL A 16 -4.51 17.48 47.58
N ALA A 17 -4.26 17.58 46.28
CA ALA A 17 -2.94 17.48 45.70
C ALA A 17 -2.19 18.80 45.83
N LEU A 18 -0.94 18.75 46.28
CA LEU A 18 -0.07 19.92 46.44
C LEU A 18 1.32 19.62 45.87
N ALA A 19 1.87 20.58 45.13
CA ALA A 19 3.25 20.51 44.64
C ALA A 19 4.22 21.09 45.68
N LEU A 20 5.44 20.52 45.75
CA LEU A 20 6.54 21.02 46.59
C LEU A 20 7.89 20.88 45.90
N HIS A 21 8.46 21.98 45.41
CA HIS A 21 9.82 22.01 44.87
C HIS A 21 10.44 23.40 45.00
N GLY A 22 11.78 23.47 44.91
CA GLY A 22 12.53 24.71 45.16
C GLY A 22 12.22 25.89 44.23
N LYS A 23 11.60 25.65 43.07
CA LYS A 23 11.12 26.72 42.15
C LYS A 23 9.75 27.32 42.51
N LEU A 24 9.03 26.77 43.51
CA LEU A 24 7.72 27.31 43.92
C LEU A 24 7.88 28.61 44.74
N PRO A 25 6.90 29.53 44.71
CA PRO A 25 6.86 30.64 45.66
C PRO A 25 6.73 30.16 47.09
N PHE A 26 7.20 30.99 48.02
CA PHE A 26 6.97 30.80 49.45
C PHE A 26 5.48 30.59 49.80
N GLU A 27 4.56 31.35 49.20
CA GLU A 27 3.11 31.21 49.45
C GLU A 27 2.59 29.80 49.09
N GLU A 28 2.98 29.25 47.94
CA GLU A 28 2.56 27.90 47.55
C GLU A 28 3.30 26.81 48.31
N GLN A 29 4.59 27.00 48.59
CA GLN A 29 5.33 26.10 49.48
C GLN A 29 4.66 26.06 50.87
N SER A 30 4.13 27.18 51.35
CA SER A 30 3.44 27.28 52.64
C SER A 30 2.13 26.49 52.68
N ARG A 31 1.46 26.29 51.52
CA ARG A 31 0.21 25.52 51.44
C ARG A 31 0.37 24.08 51.91
N VAL A 32 1.57 23.50 51.80
CA VAL A 32 1.80 22.13 52.29
C VAL A 32 1.68 22.01 53.81
N PHE A 33 1.80 23.12 54.54
CA PHE A 33 1.64 23.17 56.00
C PHE A 33 0.20 23.45 56.44
N GLN A 34 -0.71 23.78 55.51
CA GLN A 34 -2.12 23.98 55.83
C GLN A 34 -2.81 22.64 56.12
N ASP A 35 -3.82 22.69 56.98
CA ASP A 35 -4.73 21.59 57.28
C ASP A 35 -5.97 21.69 56.39
N PHE A 36 -6.48 20.53 55.96
CA PHE A 36 -7.63 20.43 55.05
C PHE A 36 -8.67 19.49 55.66
N ASP A 37 -9.71 20.06 56.25
CA ASP A 37 -10.74 19.29 56.96
C ASP A 37 -11.48 18.34 56.01
N GLY A 38 -11.64 17.09 56.45
CA GLY A 38 -12.34 16.04 55.69
C GLY A 38 -11.62 15.56 54.42
N LYS A 39 -10.43 16.07 54.09
CA LYS A 39 -9.67 15.70 52.88
C LYS A 39 -8.25 15.25 53.21
N ARG A 40 -7.74 14.26 52.47
CA ARG A 40 -6.35 13.80 52.58
C ARG A 40 -5.41 14.72 51.81
N LYS A 41 -4.39 15.27 52.48
CA LYS A 41 -3.30 15.99 51.82
C LYS A 41 -2.37 15.00 51.10
N VAL A 42 -2.11 15.22 49.81
CA VAL A 42 -1.18 14.45 48.98
C VAL A 42 -0.15 15.40 48.41
N ILE A 43 1.12 15.20 48.75
CA ILE A 43 2.20 16.13 48.42
C ILE A 43 3.13 15.47 47.42
N PHE A 44 3.21 16.04 46.23
CA PHE A 44 4.21 15.67 45.23
C PHE A 44 5.44 16.53 45.46
N ALA A 45 6.58 15.94 45.78
CA ALA A 45 7.77 16.68 46.20
C ALA A 45 9.05 16.21 45.52
N THR A 46 10.02 17.13 45.35
CA THR A 46 11.40 16.76 45.05
C THR A 46 12.15 16.33 46.31
N ASN A 47 13.45 16.06 46.19
CA ASN A 47 14.37 15.84 47.32
C ASN A 47 14.40 17.00 48.34
N LEU A 48 13.74 18.13 48.08
CA LEU A 48 13.50 19.19 49.07
C LEU A 48 12.79 18.68 50.33
N ALA A 49 11.87 17.72 50.20
CA ALA A 49 11.15 17.13 51.33
C ALA A 49 12.00 16.11 52.13
N GLU A 50 13.20 15.77 51.66
CA GLU A 50 14.00 14.67 52.20
C GLU A 50 14.71 15.00 53.51
N THR A 51 15.25 16.22 53.66
CA THR A 51 16.16 16.59 54.76
C THR A 51 15.66 17.81 55.54
N SER A 52 15.27 18.89 54.87
CA SER A 52 15.18 20.22 55.48
C SER A 52 13.79 20.66 55.98
N LEU A 53 12.72 19.91 55.72
CA LEU A 53 11.35 20.31 56.08
C LEU A 53 10.59 19.17 56.77
N THR A 54 9.93 19.46 57.89
CA THR A 54 9.00 18.53 58.56
C THR A 54 7.58 18.99 58.30
N ILE A 55 6.85 18.26 57.46
CA ILE A 55 5.45 18.57 57.15
C ILE A 55 4.56 17.78 58.10
N PRO A 56 3.70 18.43 58.91
CA PRO A 56 2.86 17.74 59.87
C PRO A 56 1.82 16.86 59.15
N GLY A 57 1.51 15.71 59.75
CA GLY A 57 0.46 14.80 59.28
C GLY A 57 0.86 13.83 58.15
N VAL A 58 2.11 13.82 57.70
CA VAL A 58 2.60 12.85 56.72
C VAL A 58 2.73 11.46 57.37
N LYS A 59 1.82 10.54 57.02
CA LYS A 59 1.82 9.14 57.48
C LYS A 59 2.25 8.14 56.41
N TYR A 60 2.21 8.55 55.15
CA TYR A 60 2.48 7.70 54.00
C TYR A 60 3.50 8.40 53.10
N VAL A 61 4.55 7.68 52.72
CA VAL A 61 5.54 8.12 51.72
C VAL A 61 5.51 7.15 50.56
N VAL A 62 5.49 7.67 49.34
CA VAL A 62 5.68 6.88 48.12
C VAL A 62 7.03 7.29 47.54
N ASP A 63 7.99 6.39 47.55
CA ASP A 63 9.37 6.67 47.12
C ASP A 63 9.64 6.01 45.76
N SER A 64 9.88 6.84 44.75
CA SER A 64 10.24 6.41 43.40
C SER A 64 11.68 5.90 43.31
N GLY A 65 12.54 6.18 44.30
CA GLY A 65 13.95 5.82 44.27
C GLY A 65 14.81 6.69 43.34
N LEU A 66 14.27 7.81 42.86
CA LEU A 66 14.94 8.70 41.90
C LEU A 66 15.12 10.13 42.44
N ALA A 67 16.15 10.80 41.93
CA ALA A 67 16.40 12.23 42.12
C ALA A 67 17.06 12.83 40.88
N LYS A 68 16.74 14.09 40.56
CA LYS A 68 17.45 14.85 39.53
C LYS A 68 18.67 15.51 40.17
N GLU A 69 19.86 15.16 39.70
CA GLU A 69 21.11 15.71 40.23
C GLU A 69 21.90 16.39 39.12
N SER A 70 22.49 17.54 39.43
CA SER A 70 23.51 18.18 38.58
C SER A 70 24.85 17.59 38.98
N LYS A 71 25.57 17.01 38.02
CA LYS A 71 26.90 16.44 38.23
C LYS A 71 27.88 17.04 37.23
N PHE A 72 28.99 17.54 37.74
CA PHE A 72 30.14 17.92 36.93
C PHE A 72 30.92 16.67 36.54
N GLU A 73 31.11 16.47 35.25
CA GLU A 73 31.89 15.37 34.71
C GLU A 73 33.29 15.85 34.33
N ALA A 74 34.27 15.54 35.17
CA ALA A 74 35.64 16.03 35.00
C ALA A 74 36.33 15.55 33.70
N ALA A 75 35.88 14.44 33.11
CA ALA A 75 36.42 13.94 31.84
C ALA A 75 36.02 14.81 30.65
N THR A 76 34.78 15.31 30.67
CA THR A 76 34.20 16.11 29.58
C THR A 76 34.25 17.61 29.87
N GLY A 77 34.49 18.00 31.12
CA GLY A 77 34.52 19.41 31.55
C GLY A 77 33.13 20.04 31.61
N MET A 78 32.06 19.24 31.63
CA MET A 78 30.69 19.70 31.49
C MET A 78 29.83 19.46 32.74
N ASN A 79 28.87 20.35 32.95
CA ASN A 79 27.77 20.13 33.90
C ASN A 79 26.66 19.35 33.18
N VAL A 80 26.36 18.16 33.70
CA VAL A 80 25.30 17.29 33.17
C VAL A 80 24.17 17.21 34.19
N LEU A 81 22.97 17.57 33.75
CA LEU A 81 21.77 17.42 34.57
C LEU A 81 21.05 16.12 34.17
N ARG A 82 21.03 15.14 35.08
CA ARG A 82 20.47 13.80 34.82
C ARG A 82 19.62 13.29 35.97
N VAL A 83 18.72 12.34 35.66
CA VAL A 83 17.96 11.60 36.66
C VAL A 83 18.81 10.41 37.13
N CYS A 84 19.00 10.28 38.45
CA CYS A 84 19.82 9.24 39.07
C CYS A 84 19.03 8.47 40.13
N ARG A 85 19.46 7.23 40.39
CA ARG A 85 19.02 6.47 41.57
C ARG A 85 19.54 7.15 42.84
N ILE A 86 18.71 7.17 43.87
CA ILE A 86 19.09 7.69 45.19
C ILE A 86 19.99 6.70 45.95
N SER A 87 20.64 7.17 47.01
CA SER A 87 21.37 6.30 47.94
C SER A 87 20.44 5.63 48.94
N GLN A 88 20.90 4.55 49.57
CA GLN A 88 20.19 3.89 50.67
C GLN A 88 19.95 4.86 51.83
N SER A 89 20.92 5.73 52.14
CA SER A 89 20.76 6.78 53.16
C SER A 89 19.62 7.74 52.82
N SER A 90 19.50 8.17 51.56
CA SER A 90 18.42 9.02 51.06
C SER A 90 17.06 8.32 51.14
N ALA A 91 16.99 7.06 50.68
CA ALA A 91 15.79 6.22 50.79
C ALA A 91 15.34 6.01 52.25
N LYS A 92 16.29 5.86 53.18
CA LYS A 92 16.02 5.79 54.63
C LYS A 92 15.49 7.12 55.17
N GLN A 93 16.07 8.25 54.76
CA GLN A 93 15.57 9.59 55.14
C GLN A 93 14.15 9.83 54.64
N ARG A 94 13.86 9.48 53.37
CA ARG A 94 12.52 9.55 52.78
C ARG A 94 11.52 8.70 53.56
N ALA A 95 11.86 7.44 53.86
CA ALA A 95 11.02 6.56 54.68
C ALA A 95 10.77 7.15 56.09
N GLY A 96 11.80 7.75 56.70
CA GLY A 96 11.70 8.42 57.99
C GLY A 96 10.71 9.58 58.03
N ARG A 97 10.37 10.20 56.87
CA ARG A 97 9.37 11.28 56.80
C ARG A 97 7.95 10.82 57.18
N ALA A 98 7.61 9.56 56.89
CA ALA A 98 6.32 8.97 57.28
C ALA A 98 6.19 8.76 58.80
N GLY A 99 7.31 8.64 59.51
CA GLY A 99 7.37 8.28 60.93
C GLY A 99 7.60 9.44 61.90
N ARG A 100 7.57 10.70 61.43
CA ARG A 100 7.96 11.85 62.28
C ARG A 100 6.93 12.28 63.31
N THR A 101 5.64 12.05 63.04
CA THR A 101 4.54 12.49 63.93
C THR A 101 3.81 11.32 64.54
N VAL A 102 3.57 10.27 63.75
CA VAL A 102 2.91 9.03 64.15
C VAL A 102 3.54 7.87 63.38
N PRO A 103 3.28 6.60 63.77
CA PRO A 103 3.68 5.45 62.95
C PRO A 103 3.13 5.59 61.52
N GLY A 104 4.01 5.40 60.53
CA GLY A 104 3.69 5.57 59.12
C GLY A 104 4.27 4.47 58.25
N ILE A 105 3.88 4.46 56.98
CA ILE A 105 4.24 3.43 55.99
C ILE A 105 4.97 4.10 54.81
N CYS A 106 6.08 3.51 54.38
CA CYS A 106 6.79 3.91 53.17
C CYS A 106 6.61 2.84 52.09
N TYR A 107 6.04 3.24 50.95
CA TYR A 107 5.89 2.41 49.76
C TYR A 107 7.04 2.72 48.80
N ARG A 108 7.96 1.78 48.62
CA ARG A 108 9.06 1.89 47.65
C ARG A 108 8.61 1.30 46.33
N LEU A 109 8.78 2.04 45.24
CA LEU A 109 8.41 1.60 43.88
C LEU A 109 9.54 0.82 43.18
N TYR A 110 10.43 0.22 43.97
CA TYR A 110 11.59 -0.54 43.53
C TYR A 110 11.75 -1.79 44.42
N THR A 111 12.39 -2.83 43.88
CA THR A 111 12.55 -4.09 44.59
C THR A 111 13.53 -3.98 45.75
N GLU A 112 13.49 -4.94 46.68
CA GLU A 112 14.50 -5.02 47.75
C GLU A 112 15.91 -5.21 47.19
N SER A 113 16.05 -6.03 46.13
CA SER A 113 17.33 -6.19 45.41
C SER A 113 17.81 -4.87 44.80
N ASP A 114 16.92 -4.05 44.23
CA ASP A 114 17.29 -2.72 43.74
C ASP A 114 17.77 -1.82 44.88
N PHE A 115 17.11 -1.84 46.04
CA PHE A 115 17.54 -1.08 47.22
C PHE A 115 18.92 -1.50 47.70
N GLU A 116 19.20 -2.80 47.77
CA GLU A 116 20.50 -3.34 48.15
C GLU A 116 21.59 -2.96 47.15
N SER A 117 21.26 -2.84 45.87
CA SER A 117 22.18 -2.40 44.81
C SER A 117 22.51 -0.89 44.84
N MET A 118 21.71 -0.08 45.56
CA MET A 118 21.96 1.38 45.67
C MET A 118 23.19 1.67 46.52
N SER A 119 23.85 2.81 46.27
CA SER A 119 24.99 3.23 47.08
C SER A 119 24.58 3.44 48.54
N PRO A 120 25.42 3.08 49.53
CA PRO A 120 25.04 3.21 50.95
C PRO A 120 24.78 4.67 51.33
N ASN A 121 25.68 5.58 50.91
CA ASN A 121 25.62 7.01 51.18
C ASN A 121 25.62 7.82 49.88
N GLN A 122 25.16 9.07 49.97
CA GLN A 122 25.29 10.02 48.86
C GLN A 122 26.74 10.48 48.73
N GLU A 123 27.19 10.67 47.49
CA GLU A 123 28.53 11.19 47.20
C GLU A 123 28.65 12.66 47.72
N PRO A 124 29.77 13.04 48.36
CA PRO A 124 29.99 14.41 48.84
C PRO A 124 29.86 15.46 47.72
N GLU A 125 29.39 16.67 48.06
CA GLU A 125 29.19 17.74 47.08
C GLU A 125 30.49 18.14 46.37
N ILE A 126 31.61 18.21 47.09
CA ILE A 126 32.94 18.53 46.54
C ILE A 126 33.38 17.58 45.42
N ARG A 127 32.85 16.34 45.37
CA ARG A 127 33.14 15.37 44.30
C ARG A 127 32.16 15.45 43.12
N ARG A 128 31.07 16.20 43.25
CA ARG A 128 29.99 16.29 42.26
C ARG A 128 29.87 17.65 41.58
N VAL A 129 30.43 18.72 42.14
CA VAL A 129 30.30 20.08 41.60
C VAL A 129 31.57 20.56 40.89
N HIS A 130 31.42 21.57 40.04
CA HIS A 130 32.55 22.26 39.42
C HIS A 130 33.35 23.04 40.48
N LEU A 131 34.66 22.79 40.57
CA LEU A 131 35.51 23.31 41.67
C LEU A 131 36.00 24.75 41.48
N GLY A 132 35.68 25.42 40.37
CA GLY A 132 36.24 26.74 40.01
C GLY A 132 36.13 27.81 41.12
N VAL A 133 34.96 27.95 41.77
CA VAL A 133 34.79 28.91 42.88
C VAL A 133 35.68 28.55 44.07
N ALA A 134 35.71 27.27 44.44
CA ALA A 134 36.51 26.79 45.56
C ALA A 134 38.02 27.00 45.30
N VAL A 135 38.49 26.64 44.10
CA VAL A 135 39.88 26.83 43.68
C VAL A 135 40.28 28.30 43.71
N LEU A 136 39.47 29.21 43.16
CA LEU A 136 39.75 30.65 43.22
C LEU A 136 39.86 31.17 44.65
N ARG A 137 38.94 30.75 45.54
CA ARG A 137 38.98 31.14 46.96
C ARG A 137 40.21 30.60 47.67
N MET A 138 40.61 29.35 47.42
CA MET A 138 41.82 28.75 47.98
C MET A 138 43.08 29.51 47.54
N LEU A 139 43.16 29.87 46.25
CA LEU A 139 44.27 30.67 45.74
C LEU A 139 44.30 32.08 46.36
N ALA A 140 43.13 32.68 46.61
CA ALA A 140 43.02 33.97 47.29
C ALA A 140 43.49 33.93 48.75
N LEU A 141 43.33 32.77 49.41
CA LEU A 141 43.85 32.50 50.75
C LEU A 141 45.37 32.19 50.76
N GLY A 142 46.03 32.16 49.60
CA GLY A 142 47.47 31.92 49.48
C GLY A 142 47.85 30.45 49.33
N ILE A 143 46.89 29.54 49.16
CA ILE A 143 47.16 28.11 48.93
C ILE A 143 47.60 27.93 47.48
N LYS A 144 48.90 27.78 47.26
CA LYS A 144 49.51 27.72 45.92
C LYS A 144 49.32 26.37 45.23
N ASN A 145 49.28 25.27 45.99
CA ASN A 145 49.04 23.93 45.48
C ASN A 145 47.72 23.38 46.04
N VAL A 146 46.70 23.31 45.18
CA VAL A 146 45.36 22.82 45.54
C VAL A 146 45.35 21.30 45.71
N GLN A 147 46.21 20.56 45.01
CA GLN A 147 46.24 19.10 45.07
C GLN A 147 46.76 18.57 46.42
N GLU A 148 47.63 19.34 47.08
CA GLU A 148 48.20 19.01 48.40
C GLU A 148 47.32 19.49 49.57
N PHE A 149 46.17 20.10 49.28
CA PHE A 149 45.28 20.58 50.34
C PHE A 149 44.59 19.42 51.05
N ASP A 150 44.54 19.51 52.38
CA ASP A 150 43.99 18.46 53.26
C ASP A 150 42.44 18.52 53.29
N PHE A 151 41.79 17.96 52.27
CA PHE A 151 40.34 17.84 52.21
C PHE A 151 39.84 16.68 53.07
N VAL A 152 38.73 16.89 53.80
CA VAL A 152 38.00 15.81 54.49
C VAL A 152 37.63 14.69 53.52
N ASP A 153 37.07 15.05 52.37
CA ASP A 153 36.83 14.18 51.23
C ASP A 153 37.44 14.81 49.99
N ALA A 154 38.63 14.37 49.58
CA ALA A 154 39.31 14.95 48.43
C ALA A 154 38.52 14.73 47.12
N PRO A 155 38.38 15.76 46.27
CA PRO A 155 37.92 15.57 44.90
C PRO A 155 38.95 14.82 44.06
N SER A 156 38.53 14.25 42.93
CA SER A 156 39.48 13.57 42.04
C SER A 156 40.52 14.57 41.49
N THR A 157 41.76 14.12 41.32
CA THR A 157 42.84 14.93 40.72
C THR A 157 42.44 15.50 39.36
N LYS A 158 41.77 14.67 38.53
CA LYS A 158 41.20 15.10 37.23
C LYS A 158 40.23 16.27 37.36
N ALA A 159 39.40 16.31 38.42
CA ALA A 159 38.44 17.40 38.64
C ALA A 159 39.16 18.69 39.06
N ILE A 160 40.20 18.60 39.89
CA ILE A 160 41.03 19.75 40.26
C ILE A 160 41.76 20.28 39.02
N ASP A 161 42.40 19.41 38.25
CA ASP A 161 43.13 19.79 37.03
C ASP A 161 42.21 20.43 36.00
N MET A 162 41.00 19.89 35.84
CA MET A 162 40.00 20.49 34.96
C MET A 162 39.57 21.86 35.46
N ALA A 163 39.28 22.02 36.75
CA ALA A 163 38.93 23.33 37.30
C ALA A 163 40.06 24.36 37.13
N ILE A 164 41.33 23.96 37.29
CA ILE A 164 42.49 24.82 37.03
C ILE A 164 42.55 25.19 35.55
N ARG A 165 42.43 24.24 34.63
CA ARG A 165 42.39 24.51 33.18
C ARG A 165 41.27 25.50 32.83
N ASN A 166 40.08 25.30 33.40
CA ASN A 166 38.94 26.18 33.15
C ASN A 166 39.19 27.61 33.64
N LEU A 167 39.82 27.76 34.80
CA LEU A 167 40.20 29.08 35.32
C LEU A 167 41.32 29.74 34.51
N VAL A 168 42.25 28.97 33.95
CA VAL A 168 43.26 29.47 33.00
C VAL A 168 42.58 29.94 31.71
N GLN A 169 41.65 29.15 31.17
CA GLN A 169 40.90 29.49 29.97
C GLN A 169 40.06 30.77 30.13
N LEU A 170 39.51 31.00 31.33
CA LEU A 170 38.82 32.24 31.68
C LEU A 170 39.77 33.43 31.89
N GLY A 171 41.08 33.21 31.97
CA GLY A 171 42.07 34.25 32.29
C GLY A 171 42.10 34.66 33.77
N ALA A 172 41.46 33.88 34.65
CA ALA A 172 41.39 34.17 36.09
C ALA A 172 42.68 33.77 36.84
N ILE A 173 43.41 32.80 36.31
CA ILE A 173 44.69 32.34 36.89
C ILE A 173 45.75 32.19 35.80
N THR A 174 47.02 32.33 36.18
CA THR A 174 48.17 32.03 35.34
C THR A 174 48.99 30.91 35.96
N LEU A 175 49.50 30.01 35.12
CA LEU A 175 50.35 28.90 35.55
C LEU A 175 51.81 29.25 35.24
N LYS A 176 52.63 29.49 36.26
CA LYS A 176 54.07 29.75 36.11
C LYS A 176 54.86 28.72 36.91
N GLY A 177 55.66 27.89 36.24
CA GLY A 177 56.51 26.88 36.90
C GLY A 177 55.75 25.87 37.77
N GLY A 178 54.50 25.53 37.41
CA GLY A 178 53.63 24.64 38.19
C GLY A 178 52.89 25.30 39.34
N ILE A 179 53.10 26.60 39.58
CA ILE A 179 52.41 27.38 40.61
C ILE A 179 51.25 28.16 39.98
N CYS A 180 50.08 28.10 40.62
CA CYS A 180 48.90 28.88 40.22
C CYS A 180 48.95 30.28 40.87
N GLU A 181 48.91 31.34 40.06
CA GLU A 181 48.83 32.73 40.52
C GLU A 181 47.52 33.40 40.03
N LEU A 182 46.84 34.15 40.91
CA LEU A 182 45.65 34.93 40.54
C LEU A 182 46.02 36.13 39.67
N THR A 183 45.29 36.31 38.57
CA THR A 183 45.35 37.52 37.74
C THR A 183 44.53 38.66 38.37
N GLU A 184 44.60 39.86 37.79
CA GLU A 184 43.72 40.97 38.20
C GLU A 184 42.24 40.62 38.00
N GLU A 185 41.88 40.02 36.86
CA GLU A 185 40.52 39.51 36.62
C GLU A 185 40.13 38.45 37.66
N GLY A 186 41.04 37.53 38.00
CA GLY A 186 40.82 36.52 39.04
C GLY A 186 40.53 37.14 40.41
N ARG A 187 41.22 38.22 40.77
CA ARG A 187 40.96 38.96 42.02
C ARG A 187 39.58 39.61 42.00
N TYR A 188 39.13 40.15 40.87
CA TYR A 188 37.78 40.70 40.73
C TYR A 188 36.71 39.60 40.85
N MET A 189 36.93 38.43 40.24
CA MET A 189 36.02 37.28 40.37
C MET A 189 35.90 36.80 41.83
N VAL A 190 37.01 36.74 42.56
CA VAL A 190 37.01 36.37 43.98
C VAL A 190 36.18 37.36 44.81
N LYS A 191 36.35 38.68 44.58
CA LYS A 191 35.59 39.73 45.28
C LYS A 191 34.10 39.66 45.01
N MET A 192 33.70 39.38 43.76
CA MET A 192 32.28 39.22 43.41
C MET A 192 31.66 37.96 44.03
N GLY A 193 32.47 36.93 44.32
CA GLY A 193 32.00 35.73 45.02
C GLY A 193 31.04 34.83 44.22
N ILE A 194 30.91 35.05 42.92
CA ILE A 194 30.02 34.32 42.01
C ILE A 194 30.75 33.24 41.19
N GLU A 195 29.99 32.49 40.39
CA GLU A 195 30.56 31.54 39.43
C GLU A 195 31.55 32.24 38.46
N PRO A 196 32.76 31.70 38.22
CA PRO A 196 33.78 32.36 37.40
C PRO A 196 33.33 32.73 35.99
N ARG A 197 32.48 31.90 35.35
CA ARG A 197 31.96 32.14 34.00
C ARG A 197 31.06 33.39 33.97
N LEU A 198 30.17 33.54 34.96
CA LEU A 198 29.35 34.74 35.12
C LEU A 198 30.21 35.98 35.41
N GLY A 199 31.24 35.84 36.26
CA GLY A 199 32.21 36.90 36.51
C GLY A 199 32.96 37.33 35.24
N LYS A 200 33.33 36.38 34.37
CA LYS A 200 33.97 36.66 33.10
C LYS A 200 33.06 37.45 32.15
N ILE A 201 31.76 37.16 32.12
CA ILE A 201 30.77 37.94 31.34
C ILE A 201 30.77 39.40 31.81
N ILE A 202 30.67 39.63 33.12
CA ILE A 202 30.62 40.97 33.70
C ILE A 202 31.89 41.75 33.39
N ILE A 203 33.07 41.18 33.68
CA ILE A 203 34.37 41.84 33.43
C ILE A 203 34.57 42.13 31.95
N SER A 204 34.31 41.14 31.08
CA SER A 204 34.49 41.29 29.63
C SER A 204 33.56 42.36 29.05
N SER A 205 32.35 42.51 29.62
CA SER A 205 31.39 43.52 29.18
C SER A 205 31.87 44.95 29.38
N PHE A 206 32.72 45.22 30.38
CA PHE A 206 33.28 46.54 30.62
C PHE A 206 34.22 46.99 29.50
N HIS A 207 34.99 46.06 28.92
CA HIS A 207 35.86 46.36 27.78
C HIS A 207 35.08 46.83 26.55
N TYR A 208 33.85 46.35 26.37
CA TYR A 208 32.97 46.73 25.25
C TYR A 208 31.96 47.84 25.59
N ARG A 209 32.04 48.45 26.79
CA ARG A 209 31.07 49.43 27.31
C ARG A 209 29.63 48.91 27.37
N LEU A 210 29.47 47.62 27.64
CA LEU A 210 28.20 46.90 27.76
C LEU A 210 27.94 46.44 29.20
N GLY A 211 28.33 47.27 30.19
CA GLY A 211 28.29 46.90 31.61
C GLY A 211 26.90 46.50 32.11
N LYS A 212 25.85 47.23 31.70
CA LYS A 212 24.47 46.90 32.07
C LYS A 212 24.03 45.59 31.44
N GLU A 213 24.26 45.42 30.14
CA GLU A 213 23.92 44.20 29.42
C GLU A 213 24.64 42.99 30.00
N GLY A 214 25.95 43.08 30.27
CA GLY A 214 26.75 42.00 30.85
C GLY A 214 26.27 41.60 32.24
N LEU A 215 25.90 42.57 33.08
CA LEU A 215 25.36 42.33 34.42
C LEU A 215 24.02 41.59 34.37
N VAL A 216 23.08 42.08 33.55
CA VAL A 216 21.79 41.44 33.37
C VAL A 216 21.96 40.06 32.72
N LEU A 217 22.83 39.94 31.72
CA LEU A 217 23.14 38.69 31.03
C LEU A 217 23.64 37.62 32.01
N ALA A 218 24.53 37.97 32.94
CA ALA A 218 25.00 37.07 33.99
C ALA A 218 23.84 36.60 34.90
N ALA A 219 22.96 37.52 35.31
CA ALA A 219 21.81 37.20 36.17
C ALA A 219 20.77 36.31 35.47
N VAL A 220 20.46 36.57 34.19
CA VAL A 220 19.50 35.76 33.42
C VAL A 220 20.09 34.42 33.02
N MET A 221 21.40 34.33 32.73
CA MET A 221 22.07 33.06 32.44
C MET A 221 21.98 32.11 33.65
N ALA A 222 22.20 32.61 34.85
CA ALA A 222 22.07 31.83 36.10
C ALA A 222 20.64 31.28 36.33
N ASN A 223 19.62 31.89 35.71
CA ASN A 223 18.21 31.53 35.89
C ASN A 223 17.52 31.07 34.59
N ALA A 224 18.26 30.88 33.49
CA ALA A 224 17.70 30.76 32.13
C ALA A 224 16.66 29.63 32.00
N SER A 225 16.89 28.50 32.66
CA SER A 225 16.01 27.32 32.65
C SER A 225 14.68 27.50 33.41
N SER A 226 14.43 28.67 33.99
CA SER A 226 13.27 28.95 34.86
C SER A 226 12.43 30.16 34.43
N ILE A 227 12.83 30.87 33.38
CA ILE A 227 12.17 32.10 32.93
C ILE A 227 10.87 31.79 32.19
N PHE A 228 10.88 30.87 31.23
CA PHE A 228 9.67 30.46 30.50
C PHE A 228 8.92 29.35 31.25
N CYS A 229 7.61 29.53 31.39
CA CYS A 229 6.69 28.57 32.01
C CYS A 229 6.03 27.70 30.94
N ARG A 230 6.13 26.38 31.09
CA ARG A 230 5.47 25.39 30.23
C ARG A 230 4.74 24.37 31.10
N VAL A 231 3.60 24.78 31.66
CA VAL A 231 2.79 24.04 32.66
C VAL A 231 1.34 23.94 32.18
N GLY A 232 0.53 23.08 32.80
CA GLY A 232 -0.87 22.88 32.42
C GLY A 232 -1.11 21.81 31.33
N SER A 233 -2.27 21.94 30.66
CA SER A 233 -2.75 21.01 29.64
C SER A 233 -1.84 20.99 28.40
N GLN A 234 -2.08 20.04 27.48
CA GLN A 234 -1.29 20.00 26.24
C GLN A 234 -1.48 21.26 25.39
N ASP A 235 -2.69 21.82 25.41
CA ASP A 235 -3.04 23.06 24.69
C ASP A 235 -2.37 24.26 25.34
N ASP A 236 -2.32 24.33 26.68
CA ASP A 236 -1.60 25.39 27.41
C ASP A 236 -0.09 25.37 27.10
N LYS A 237 0.48 24.17 26.93
CA LYS A 237 1.89 24.01 26.55
C LYS A 237 2.15 24.48 25.13
N GLN A 238 1.27 24.14 24.18
CA GLN A 238 1.37 24.62 22.81
C GLN A 238 1.22 26.15 22.76
N LYS A 239 0.28 26.70 23.51
CA LYS A 239 0.10 28.15 23.66
C LYS A 239 1.33 28.84 24.24
N ALA A 240 1.95 28.27 25.28
CA ALA A 240 3.20 28.77 25.84
C ALA A 240 4.35 28.72 24.82
N ASP A 241 4.44 27.64 24.03
CA ASP A 241 5.43 27.50 22.96
C ASP A 241 5.22 28.58 21.88
N CYS A 242 3.98 28.91 21.50
CA CYS A 242 3.65 30.01 20.59
C CYS A 242 3.95 31.40 21.19
N LEU A 243 3.59 31.65 22.46
CA LEU A 243 3.89 32.90 23.17
C LEU A 243 5.39 33.18 23.27
N LYS A 244 6.21 32.13 23.33
CA LYS A 244 7.68 32.27 23.35
C LYS A 244 8.24 32.81 22.04
N VAL A 245 7.61 32.51 20.90
CA VAL A 245 8.12 32.83 19.55
C VAL A 245 8.41 34.33 19.39
N GLN A 246 7.54 35.21 19.91
CA GLN A 246 7.71 36.66 19.79
C GLN A 246 9.00 37.18 20.45
N PHE A 247 9.50 36.49 21.48
CA PHE A 247 10.72 36.85 22.21
C PHE A 247 11.98 36.21 21.63
N CYS A 248 11.83 35.15 20.82
CA CYS A 248 12.96 34.41 20.29
C CYS A 248 13.89 35.32 19.48
N HIS A 249 15.18 35.19 19.70
CA HIS A 249 16.22 35.93 18.99
C HIS A 249 17.05 35.00 18.11
N CYS A 250 17.42 35.44 16.90
CA CYS A 250 18.19 34.66 15.92
C CYS A 250 19.61 34.34 16.40
N SER A 251 20.14 35.11 17.35
CA SER A 251 21.44 34.81 17.98
C SER A 251 21.38 33.76 19.08
N GLY A 252 20.20 33.32 19.53
CA GLY A 252 20.05 32.20 20.48
C GLY A 252 19.31 32.51 21.77
N ASP A 253 19.37 31.54 22.69
CA ASP A 253 18.57 31.49 23.92
C ASP A 253 18.95 32.60 24.91
N LEU A 254 20.24 32.91 25.06
CA LEU A 254 20.71 33.96 25.97
C LEU A 254 20.21 35.35 25.55
N PHE A 255 20.24 35.62 24.24
CA PHE A 255 19.65 36.85 23.69
C PHE A 255 18.14 36.89 23.90
N THR A 256 17.47 35.75 23.72
CA THR A 256 16.01 35.62 23.94
C THR A 256 15.64 35.98 25.39
N VAL A 257 16.34 35.45 26.39
CA VAL A 257 16.05 35.78 27.80
C VAL A 257 16.49 37.21 28.18
N LEU A 258 17.52 37.75 27.52
CA LEU A 258 17.92 39.14 27.69
C LEU A 258 16.87 40.12 27.13
N SER A 259 16.27 39.81 25.97
CA SER A 259 15.13 40.54 25.40
C SER A 259 13.95 40.57 26.37
N VAL A 260 13.60 39.42 26.94
CA VAL A 260 12.52 39.30 27.92
C VAL A 260 12.77 40.18 29.14
N TYR A 261 13.99 40.18 29.69
CA TYR A 261 14.32 41.03 30.84
C TYR A 261 14.24 42.52 30.50
N LYS A 262 14.75 42.91 29.33
CA LYS A 262 14.69 44.31 28.87
C LYS A 262 13.25 44.81 28.72
N GLU A 263 12.38 44.02 28.09
CA GLU A 263 10.96 44.36 27.94
C GLU A 263 10.24 44.41 29.29
N TRP A 264 10.50 43.44 30.17
CA TRP A 264 9.93 43.40 31.52
C TRP A 264 10.37 44.58 32.38
N GLU A 265 11.64 44.98 32.30
CA GLU A 265 12.19 46.13 33.04
C GLU A 265 11.55 47.45 32.60
N ALA A 266 11.26 47.60 31.31
CA ALA A 266 10.63 48.81 30.76
C ALA A 266 9.18 49.01 31.24
N LEU A 267 8.52 47.96 31.75
CA LEU A 267 7.14 48.05 32.23
C LEU A 267 7.04 48.68 33.63
N PRO A 268 5.95 49.42 33.91
CA PRO A 268 5.58 49.84 35.26
C PRO A 268 5.45 48.65 36.21
N GLN A 269 5.86 48.82 37.48
CA GLN A 269 5.93 47.73 38.46
C GLN A 269 4.60 46.99 38.67
N ASP A 270 3.47 47.70 38.60
CA ASP A 270 2.12 47.17 38.74
C ASP A 270 1.71 46.25 37.58
N ARG A 271 2.22 46.49 36.37
CA ARG A 271 1.91 45.69 35.18
C ARG A 271 2.82 44.47 34.99
N ARG A 272 4.00 44.46 35.61
CA ARG A 272 5.01 43.41 35.44
C ARG A 272 4.49 41.99 35.71
N ASN A 273 3.74 41.79 36.80
CA ASN A 273 3.21 40.46 37.14
C ASN A 273 2.15 39.99 36.13
N LYS A 274 1.26 40.91 35.72
CA LYS A 274 0.22 40.61 34.72
C LYS A 274 0.84 40.26 33.37
N TRP A 275 1.83 41.05 32.93
CA TRP A 275 2.56 40.78 31.69
C TRP A 275 3.29 39.43 31.71
N CYS A 276 3.91 39.06 32.84
CA CYS A 276 4.52 37.74 32.98
C CYS A 276 3.48 36.61 32.82
N TRP A 277 2.29 36.75 33.39
CA TRP A 277 1.22 35.77 33.25
C TRP A 277 0.73 35.65 31.80
N GLU A 278 0.47 36.77 31.13
CA GLU A 278 -0.01 36.83 29.74
C GLU A 278 0.98 36.22 28.73
N ASN A 279 2.28 36.21 29.06
CA ASN A 279 3.35 35.75 28.20
C ASN A 279 3.96 34.40 28.61
N SER A 280 3.34 33.68 29.55
CA SER A 280 3.86 32.41 30.09
C SER A 280 5.29 32.54 30.63
N ILE A 281 5.57 33.62 31.37
CA ILE A 281 6.87 33.91 32.01
C ILE A 281 6.74 33.80 33.54
N ASN A 282 7.77 33.28 34.20
CA ASN A 282 7.82 33.19 35.65
C ASN A 282 8.22 34.53 36.29
N ALA A 283 7.23 35.26 36.80
CA ALA A 283 7.44 36.54 37.48
C ALA A 283 8.44 36.47 38.66
N LYS A 284 8.58 35.31 39.32
CA LYS A 284 9.48 35.14 40.47
C LYS A 284 10.92 34.97 40.02
N SER A 285 11.14 34.22 38.96
CA SER A 285 12.44 34.13 38.30
C SER A 285 12.89 35.51 37.83
N MET A 286 11.99 36.32 37.25
CA MET A 286 12.30 37.70 36.84
C MET A 286 12.68 38.60 38.02
N ARG A 287 11.94 38.54 39.13
CA ARG A 287 12.29 39.28 40.36
C ARG A 287 13.64 38.83 40.92
N ARG A 288 13.89 37.51 40.97
CA ARG A 288 15.18 36.97 41.41
C ARG A 288 16.33 37.49 40.55
N CYS A 289 16.16 37.51 39.22
CA CYS A 289 17.15 38.13 38.32
C CYS A 289 17.37 39.61 38.68
N GLN A 290 16.29 40.37 38.93
CA GLN A 290 16.40 41.78 39.30
C GLN A 290 17.14 41.99 40.63
N ASP A 291 16.86 41.15 41.63
CA ASP A 291 17.53 41.21 42.93
C ASP A 291 19.02 40.86 42.78
N THR A 292 19.36 39.83 42.02
CA THR A 292 20.76 39.49 41.69
C THR A 292 21.46 40.62 40.93
N VAL A 293 20.79 41.30 39.99
CA VAL A 293 21.36 42.46 39.28
C VAL A 293 21.69 43.58 40.27
N LYS A 294 20.78 43.93 41.18
CA LYS A 294 21.01 44.98 42.19
C LYS A 294 22.12 44.61 43.17
N GLU A 295 22.15 43.36 43.62
CA GLU A 295 23.21 42.84 44.51
C GLU A 295 24.59 42.95 43.84
N LEU A 296 24.69 42.55 42.57
CA LEU A 296 25.93 42.62 41.82
C LEU A 296 26.31 44.07 41.49
N GLU A 297 25.36 44.93 41.13
CA GLU A 297 25.60 46.37 40.93
C GLU A 297 26.17 47.00 42.20
N PHE A 298 25.55 46.73 43.35
CA PHE A 298 26.04 47.20 44.65
C PHE A 298 27.44 46.65 44.97
N CYS A 299 27.69 45.37 44.71
CA CYS A 299 29.01 44.75 44.88
C CYS A 299 30.07 45.42 44.00
N LEU A 300 29.76 45.69 42.73
CA LEU A 300 30.68 46.34 41.80
C LEU A 300 31.01 47.78 42.22
N GLU A 301 30.01 48.51 42.74
CA GLU A 301 30.20 49.86 43.26
C GLU A 301 31.11 49.86 44.50
N LYS A 302 30.87 48.96 45.47
CA LYS A 302 31.62 48.94 46.75
C LYS A 302 32.98 48.30 46.67
N GLU A 303 33.10 47.14 46.01
CA GLU A 303 34.33 46.33 46.01
C GLU A 303 35.29 46.70 44.87
N LEU A 304 34.75 47.15 43.73
CA LEU A 304 35.50 47.44 42.50
C LEU A 304 35.44 48.92 42.08
N THR A 305 34.67 49.77 42.76
CA THR A 305 34.50 51.20 42.43
C THR A 305 34.00 51.46 40.99
N VAL A 306 33.22 50.51 40.45
CA VAL A 306 32.64 50.61 39.09
C VAL A 306 31.18 51.03 39.19
N ILE A 307 30.81 52.11 38.50
CA ILE A 307 29.42 52.58 38.41
C ILE A 307 28.82 52.09 37.08
N ILE A 308 27.69 51.38 37.16
CA ILE A 308 26.98 50.85 36.00
C ILE A 308 25.96 51.88 35.51
N PRO A 309 25.95 52.22 34.20
CA PRO A 309 24.93 53.10 33.66
C PRO A 309 23.56 52.43 33.65
N SER A 310 22.50 53.22 33.86
CA SER A 310 21.12 52.73 33.89
C SER A 310 20.49 52.52 32.50
N TYR A 311 21.14 52.99 31.43
CA TYR A 311 20.63 52.88 30.05
C TYR A 311 21.11 51.61 29.33
N TRP A 312 20.38 51.21 28.30
CA TRP A 312 20.70 50.07 27.42
C TRP A 312 21.33 50.58 26.11
N ASN A 313 22.46 50.01 25.71
CA ASN A 313 23.09 50.20 24.40
C ASN A 313 22.60 49.16 23.38
N TRP A 314 22.38 47.92 23.83
CA TRP A 314 21.93 46.84 22.96
C TRP A 314 20.42 46.94 22.65
N ASN A 315 20.01 46.62 21.42
CA ASN A 315 18.62 46.60 20.98
C ASN A 315 18.26 45.27 20.30
N PRO A 316 17.29 44.50 20.82
CA PRO A 316 16.93 43.19 20.26
C PRO A 316 16.23 43.24 18.89
N ASN A 317 15.74 44.40 18.47
CA ASN A 317 15.00 44.55 17.20
C ASN A 317 15.87 45.03 16.04
N LYS A 318 17.17 45.29 16.28
CA LYS A 318 18.11 45.72 15.25
C LYS A 318 19.43 45.00 15.45
N SER A 319 19.93 44.34 14.41
CA SER A 319 21.28 43.81 14.44
C SER A 319 22.28 44.96 14.51
N THR A 320 23.08 44.99 15.56
CA THR A 320 24.08 46.03 15.82
C THR A 320 25.44 45.41 16.08
N VAL A 321 26.48 46.25 16.12
CA VAL A 321 27.82 45.81 16.55
C VAL A 321 27.79 45.25 17.99
N HIS A 322 26.83 45.68 18.82
CA HIS A 322 26.67 45.16 20.18
C HIS A 322 26.30 43.68 20.22
N ASP A 323 25.59 43.15 19.21
CA ASP A 323 25.32 41.72 19.10
C ASP A 323 26.61 40.92 18.92
N LYS A 324 27.52 41.41 18.05
CA LYS A 324 28.87 40.80 17.87
C LYS A 324 29.66 40.84 19.18
N TYR A 325 29.63 41.95 19.91
CA TYR A 325 30.32 42.07 21.19
C TYR A 325 29.74 41.14 22.27
N LEU A 326 28.41 41.05 22.40
CA LEU A 326 27.76 40.14 23.34
C LEU A 326 28.05 38.67 23.00
N LYS A 327 28.05 38.29 21.72
CA LYS A 327 28.47 36.95 21.28
C LYS A 327 29.90 36.64 21.70
N ASN A 328 30.83 37.58 21.51
CA ASN A 328 32.23 37.43 21.92
C ASN A 328 32.38 37.29 23.45
N ILE A 329 31.61 38.08 24.22
CA ILE A 329 31.59 38.01 25.69
C ILE A 329 31.06 36.65 26.17
N ILE A 330 29.99 36.15 25.56
CA ILE A 330 29.43 34.83 25.91
C ILE A 330 30.43 33.73 25.55
N LEU A 331 31.04 33.80 24.36
CA LEU A 331 32.04 32.84 23.92
C LEU A 331 33.28 32.84 24.83
N SER A 332 33.76 34.00 25.29
CA SER A 332 34.93 34.07 26.18
C SER A 332 34.66 33.45 27.56
N ALA A 333 33.42 33.52 28.05
CA ALA A 333 33.01 32.89 29.30
C ALA A 333 32.72 31.39 29.18
N LEU A 334 32.38 30.92 27.98
CA LEU A 334 31.97 29.54 27.71
C LEU A 334 32.83 28.87 26.62
N ALA A 335 34.11 29.23 26.53
CA ALA A 335 35.03 28.79 25.48
C ALA A 335 35.19 27.25 25.39
N GLU A 336 34.88 26.54 26.47
CA GLU A 336 34.91 25.07 26.57
C GLU A 336 33.63 24.40 26.09
N ASN A 337 32.51 25.14 26.13
CA ASN A 337 31.19 24.64 25.79
C ASN A 337 30.84 25.01 24.33
N VAL A 338 31.74 24.71 23.41
CA VAL A 338 31.56 24.99 21.98
C VAL A 338 31.11 23.72 21.26
N ALA A 339 30.18 23.88 20.32
CA ALA A 339 29.78 22.83 19.40
C ALA A 339 29.67 23.35 17.97
N MET A 340 29.98 22.50 17.00
CA MET A 340 29.91 22.81 15.57
C MET A 340 28.81 21.99 14.91
N HIS A 341 28.01 22.61 14.04
CA HIS A 341 26.99 21.88 13.29
C HIS A 341 27.64 20.83 12.39
N SER A 342 27.23 19.58 12.55
CA SER A 342 27.84 18.44 11.86
C SER A 342 27.55 18.41 10.36
N GLY A 343 26.64 19.27 9.87
CA GLY A 343 26.20 19.32 8.47
C GLY A 343 24.97 18.47 8.17
N HIS A 344 24.62 17.53 9.06
CA HIS A 344 23.42 16.71 8.97
C HIS A 344 22.52 16.89 10.20
N ASN A 345 21.25 17.18 9.95
CA ASN A 345 20.28 17.54 11.00
C ASN A 345 20.05 16.44 12.03
N ARG A 346 20.11 15.17 11.60
CA ARG A 346 19.87 14.03 12.51
C ARG A 346 21.00 13.88 13.51
N LEU A 347 22.24 14.13 13.09
CA LEU A 347 23.41 14.10 13.95
C LEU A 347 23.48 15.33 14.87
N GLY A 348 23.00 16.49 14.40
CA GLY A 348 22.98 17.72 15.19
C GLY A 348 24.33 18.43 15.20
N TYR A 349 24.90 18.61 16.39
CA TYR A 349 26.12 19.37 16.64
C TYR A 349 27.21 18.49 17.27
N GLU A 350 28.44 18.54 16.75
CA GLU A 350 29.62 17.94 17.36
C GLU A 350 30.18 18.85 18.47
N VAL A 351 30.17 18.38 19.71
CA VAL A 351 30.76 19.08 20.85
C VAL A 351 32.30 19.03 20.75
N ALA A 352 32.94 20.19 20.81
CA ALA A 352 34.34 20.35 20.43
C ALA A 352 35.33 19.55 21.31
N LEU A 353 35.10 19.50 22.63
CA LEU A 353 35.99 18.80 23.56
C LEU A 353 35.78 17.28 23.58
N THR A 354 34.56 16.79 23.29
CA THR A 354 34.22 15.36 23.42
C THR A 354 34.08 14.64 22.09
N GLY A 355 33.87 15.36 20.97
CA GLY A 355 33.53 14.79 19.67
C GLY A 355 32.12 14.16 19.61
N GLN A 356 31.32 14.29 20.68
CA GLN A 356 29.97 13.73 20.73
C GLN A 356 29.00 14.55 19.90
N HIS A 357 28.11 13.87 19.18
CA HIS A 357 27.09 14.48 18.35
C HIS A 357 25.78 14.60 19.14
N ILE A 358 25.32 15.83 19.37
CA ILE A 358 24.22 16.16 20.28
C ILE A 358 23.25 17.12 19.58
N GLN A 359 21.95 16.92 19.77
CA GLN A 359 20.93 17.80 19.20
C GLN A 359 20.69 19.04 20.06
N LEU A 360 20.22 20.12 19.42
CA LEU A 360 19.68 21.26 20.15
C LEU A 360 18.41 20.85 20.89
N HIS A 361 18.25 21.32 22.13
CA HIS A 361 16.99 21.12 22.84
C HIS A 361 15.82 21.74 22.04
N PRO A 362 14.64 21.09 21.97
CA PRO A 362 13.50 21.60 21.19
C PRO A 362 13.02 23.00 21.57
N SER A 363 13.36 23.48 22.77
CA SER A 363 13.04 24.85 23.20
C SER A 363 14.02 25.90 22.67
N CYS A 364 15.09 25.54 21.98
CA CYS A 364 16.12 26.48 21.54
C CYS A 364 15.53 27.51 20.55
N SER A 365 15.80 28.80 20.76
CA SER A 365 15.27 29.85 19.89
C SER A 365 15.78 29.76 18.45
N LEU A 366 16.97 29.19 18.20
CA LEU A 366 17.51 29.01 16.85
C LEU A 366 16.59 28.14 15.97
N LEU A 367 15.90 27.17 16.57
CA LEU A 367 14.96 26.31 15.87
C LEU A 367 13.71 27.06 15.37
N VAL A 368 13.36 28.18 16.01
CA VAL A 368 12.25 29.07 15.60
C VAL A 368 12.58 29.85 14.32
N PHE A 369 13.87 30.09 14.04
CA PHE A 369 14.31 30.75 12.79
C PHE A 369 14.67 29.74 11.70
N GLY A 370 14.68 28.45 12.02
CA GLY A 370 15.13 27.40 11.10
C GLY A 370 16.62 27.47 10.75
N GLU A 371 17.35 28.42 11.34
CA GLU A 371 18.78 28.63 11.20
C GLU A 371 19.57 27.55 11.93
N LYS A 372 20.64 27.07 11.29
CA LYS A 372 21.58 26.12 11.86
C LYS A 372 22.97 26.73 11.77
N PRO A 373 23.29 27.68 12.67
CA PRO A 373 24.58 28.32 12.68
C PRO A 373 25.68 27.26 12.77
N ASN A 374 26.77 27.49 12.04
CA ASN A 374 27.91 26.56 12.00
C ASN A 374 28.51 26.35 13.38
N TRP A 375 28.54 27.41 14.19
CA TRP A 375 29.15 27.39 15.51
C TRP A 375 28.19 27.90 16.57
N VAL A 376 28.10 27.16 17.66
CA VAL A 376 27.29 27.51 18.81
C VAL A 376 28.04 27.29 20.11
N VAL A 377 27.70 28.10 21.10
CA VAL A 377 28.12 27.94 22.48
C VAL A 377 26.91 27.58 23.33
N PHE A 378 27.06 26.69 24.31
CA PHE A 378 25.96 26.19 25.14
C PHE A 378 26.25 26.32 26.64
N GLY A 379 25.20 26.41 27.45
CA GLY A 379 25.34 26.52 28.91
C GLY A 379 25.53 25.18 29.60
N GLU A 380 24.62 24.24 29.33
CA GLU A 380 24.54 22.94 30.01
C GLU A 380 24.15 21.82 29.04
N LEU A 381 24.50 20.57 29.41
CA LEU A 381 24.06 19.36 28.71
C LEU A 381 22.95 18.70 29.52
N LEU A 382 21.78 18.56 28.90
CA LEU A 382 20.62 17.89 29.49
C LEU A 382 20.54 16.45 29.00
N SER A 383 20.74 15.49 29.90
CA SER A 383 20.70 14.06 29.59
C SER A 383 19.44 13.44 30.19
N ILE A 384 18.48 13.07 29.32
CA ILE A 384 17.23 12.40 29.69
C ILE A 384 17.14 11.05 28.97
N SER A 385 16.32 10.94 27.92
CA SER A 385 16.29 9.79 27.00
C SER A 385 17.29 9.98 25.86
N ASN A 386 17.55 11.24 25.50
CA ASN A 386 18.58 11.68 24.59
C ASN A 386 19.33 12.84 25.26
N ASP A 387 20.51 13.14 24.74
CA ASP A 387 21.30 14.28 25.15
C ASP A 387 20.92 15.52 24.33
N TYR A 388 20.79 16.65 25.01
CA TYR A 388 20.44 17.92 24.40
C TYR A 388 21.35 19.05 24.87
N LEU A 389 21.73 19.93 23.93
CA LEU A 389 22.36 21.21 24.23
C LEU A 389 21.31 22.23 24.67
N VAL A 390 21.52 22.88 25.81
CA VAL A 390 20.60 23.86 26.41
C VAL A 390 21.29 25.21 26.57
N CYS A 391 20.51 26.29 26.46
CA CYS A 391 20.98 27.67 26.57
C CYS A 391 22.02 28.00 25.49
N VAL A 392 21.61 27.80 24.24
CA VAL A 392 22.50 27.81 23.07
C VAL A 392 22.54 29.19 22.42
N THR A 393 23.72 29.67 22.07
CA THR A 393 23.94 30.97 21.41
C THR A 393 24.86 30.79 20.20
N ALA A 394 24.50 31.39 19.07
CA ALA A 394 25.25 31.35 17.82
C ALA A 394 26.42 32.33 17.86
N PHE A 395 27.57 31.95 17.29
CA PHE A 395 28.71 32.85 17.14
C PHE A 395 29.43 32.63 15.80
N ASP A 396 30.25 33.61 15.41
CA ASP A 396 30.96 33.60 14.13
C ASP A 396 32.35 32.97 14.28
N PHE A 397 32.84 32.23 13.28
CA PHE A 397 34.12 31.52 13.37
C PHE A 397 35.31 32.47 13.68
N GLU A 398 35.28 33.70 13.16
CA GLU A 398 36.26 34.75 13.48
C GLU A 398 36.39 35.03 14.99
N SER A 399 35.34 34.79 15.77
CA SER A 399 35.36 35.01 17.22
C SER A 399 36.25 34.03 17.97
N LEU A 400 36.56 32.85 17.40
CA LEU A 400 37.46 31.88 18.03
C LEU A 400 38.91 32.36 18.05
N SER A 401 39.35 33.09 17.01
CA SER A 401 40.73 33.60 16.94
C SER A 401 40.97 34.77 17.90
N MET A 402 39.90 35.42 18.38
CA MET A 402 39.96 36.47 19.40
C MET A 402 40.10 35.93 20.84
N LEU A 403 39.96 34.61 21.05
CA LEU A 403 40.10 34.01 22.38
C LEU A 403 41.56 33.97 22.83
N CYS A 404 41.81 34.45 24.05
CA CYS A 404 43.11 34.39 24.70
C CYS A 404 42.93 33.88 26.14
N PRO A 405 43.49 32.71 26.50
CA PRO A 405 44.28 31.79 25.67
C PRO A 405 43.46 31.09 24.57
N PRO A 406 44.10 30.56 23.50
CA PRO A 406 43.42 29.85 22.42
C PRO A 406 42.61 28.65 22.95
N PRO A 407 41.52 28.25 22.27
CA PRO A 407 40.67 27.16 22.73
C PRO A 407 41.43 25.82 22.79
N LEU A 408 40.99 24.93 23.68
CA LEU A 408 41.61 23.62 23.91
C LEU A 408 41.36 22.59 22.78
N PHE A 409 40.67 22.98 21.71
CA PHE A 409 40.31 22.13 20.58
C PHE A 409 40.77 22.74 19.25
N ASP A 410 40.96 21.90 18.24
CA ASP A 410 41.34 22.32 16.89
C ASP A 410 40.09 22.54 16.03
N ALA A 411 39.74 23.81 15.83
CA ALA A 411 38.56 24.21 15.07
C ALA A 411 38.66 23.89 13.56
N LEU A 412 39.87 23.94 12.98
CA LEU A 412 40.09 23.63 11.56
C LEU A 412 39.90 22.13 11.29
N LYS A 413 40.36 21.28 12.21
CA LYS A 413 40.13 19.84 12.16
C LYS A 413 38.64 19.47 12.33
N MET A 414 37.86 20.29 13.04
CA MET A 414 36.40 20.10 13.10
C MET A 414 35.77 20.44 11.75
N GLU A 415 36.12 21.58 11.17
CA GLU A 415 35.57 22.03 9.89
C GLU A 415 35.84 21.05 8.74
N SER A 416 37.02 20.42 8.70
CA SER A 416 37.33 19.38 7.70
C SER A 416 36.49 18.11 7.86
N ARG A 417 36.02 17.81 9.08
CA ARG A 417 35.16 16.65 9.38
C ARG A 417 33.67 16.93 9.19
N LYS A 418 33.29 18.17 8.89
CA LYS A 418 31.90 18.58 8.66
C LYS A 418 31.34 17.87 7.42
N LEU A 419 30.11 17.35 7.53
CA LEU A 419 29.41 16.79 6.39
C LEU A 419 28.93 17.93 5.48
N GLN A 420 29.15 17.76 4.19
CA GLN A 420 28.58 18.60 3.14
C GLN A 420 27.26 18.00 2.66
N VAL A 421 26.39 18.85 2.13
CA VAL A 421 25.14 18.45 1.52
C VAL A 421 25.26 18.57 0.02
N LYS A 422 25.01 17.48 -0.70
CA LYS A 422 24.85 17.50 -2.16
C LYS A 422 23.43 17.10 -2.50
N VAL A 423 22.71 17.98 -3.19
CA VAL A 423 21.35 17.72 -3.66
C VAL A 423 21.42 17.15 -5.07
N LEU A 424 20.83 15.97 -5.25
CA LEU A 424 20.58 15.40 -6.57
C LEU A 424 19.12 15.70 -6.93
N THR A 425 18.91 16.30 -8.09
CA THR A 425 17.59 16.66 -8.63
C THR A 425 17.31 15.86 -9.92
N SER A 426 16.18 16.10 -10.59
CA SER A 426 15.77 15.47 -11.87
C SER A 426 15.25 14.02 -11.81
N PHE A 427 14.60 13.63 -10.71
CA PHE A 427 13.96 12.31 -10.59
C PHE A 427 12.43 12.40 -10.67
N GLY A 428 11.78 11.29 -11.03
CA GLY A 428 10.34 11.10 -10.92
C GLY A 428 9.94 10.49 -9.57
N SER A 429 8.74 10.80 -9.09
CA SER A 429 8.27 10.41 -7.75
C SER A 429 8.14 8.89 -7.58
N SER A 430 7.83 8.16 -8.66
CA SER A 430 7.68 6.70 -8.64
C SER A 430 9.03 6.02 -8.60
N LEU A 431 10.02 6.53 -9.34
CA LEU A 431 11.41 6.09 -9.24
C LEU A 431 11.93 6.24 -7.81
N LEU A 432 11.72 7.41 -7.18
CA LEU A 432 12.16 7.66 -5.81
C LEU A 432 11.46 6.74 -4.79
N LYS A 433 10.16 6.46 -4.96
CA LYS A 433 9.42 5.50 -4.13
C LYS A 433 9.98 4.08 -4.24
N ARG A 434 10.34 3.64 -5.45
CA ARG A 434 10.98 2.32 -5.67
C ARG A 434 12.38 2.28 -5.08
N PHE A 435 13.16 3.33 -5.28
CA PHE A 435 14.49 3.50 -4.70
C PHE A 435 14.45 3.42 -3.16
N CYS A 436 13.44 4.03 -2.52
CA CYS A 436 13.27 3.94 -1.08
C CYS A 436 12.83 2.53 -0.62
N GLY A 437 11.97 1.87 -1.38
CA GLY A 437 11.36 0.61 -0.99
C GLY A 437 10.25 0.78 0.05
N LYS A 438 9.61 -0.33 0.45
CA LYS A 438 8.54 -0.30 1.47
C LYS A 438 9.15 0.10 2.81
N SER A 439 8.58 1.12 3.46
CA SER A 439 9.07 1.65 4.75
C SER A 439 10.56 2.03 4.71
N ASN A 440 11.07 2.50 3.57
CA ASN A 440 12.47 2.87 3.35
C ASN A 440 13.49 1.72 3.49
N SER A 441 13.07 0.46 3.41
CA SER A 441 13.96 -0.70 3.58
C SER A 441 15.16 -0.68 2.63
N ASN A 442 14.95 -0.36 1.36
CA ASN A 442 16.00 -0.36 0.34
C ASN A 442 16.97 0.80 0.57
N LEU A 443 16.44 1.97 0.95
CA LEU A 443 17.26 3.12 1.32
C LEU A 443 18.12 2.81 2.54
N HIS A 444 17.58 2.14 3.57
CA HIS A 444 18.34 1.76 4.76
C HIS A 444 19.47 0.78 4.43
N SER A 445 19.21 -0.22 3.59
CA SER A 445 20.25 -1.15 3.12
C SER A 445 21.33 -0.42 2.33
N LEU A 446 20.96 0.46 1.40
CA LEU A 446 21.91 1.26 0.62
C LEU A 446 22.77 2.15 1.54
N VAL A 447 22.16 2.87 2.48
CA VAL A 447 22.88 3.71 3.44
C VAL A 447 23.86 2.88 4.26
N THR A 448 23.47 1.67 4.68
CA THR A 448 24.36 0.75 5.41
C THR A 448 25.55 0.32 4.54
N CYS A 449 25.32 -0.05 3.28
CA CYS A 449 26.39 -0.40 2.33
C CYS A 449 27.34 0.78 2.08
N VAL A 450 26.81 1.99 1.91
CA VAL A 450 27.60 3.21 1.71
C VAL A 450 28.46 3.50 2.94
N ARG A 451 27.90 3.38 4.15
CA ARG A 451 28.63 3.57 5.41
C ARG A 451 29.78 2.58 5.56
N ILE A 452 29.56 1.31 5.26
CA ILE A 452 30.60 0.27 5.27
C ILE A 452 31.68 0.56 4.22
N ALA A 453 31.28 0.97 3.02
CA ALA A 453 32.21 1.26 1.93
C ALA A 453 33.11 2.48 2.23
N CYS A 454 32.58 3.50 2.90
CA CYS A 454 33.33 4.70 3.29
C CYS A 454 33.97 4.61 4.68
N MET A 455 33.65 3.59 5.49
CA MET A 455 34.06 3.48 6.89
C MET A 455 33.63 4.69 7.75
N ASP A 456 32.49 5.32 7.41
CA ASP A 456 31.94 6.47 8.14
C ASP A 456 30.43 6.29 8.40
N GLU A 457 30.09 6.04 9.67
CA GLU A 457 28.70 5.87 10.14
C GLU A 457 27.86 7.17 10.05
N ARG A 458 28.51 8.32 9.89
CA ARG A 458 27.85 9.63 9.84
C ARG A 458 27.19 9.89 8.49
N ILE A 459 27.50 9.11 7.46
CA ILE A 459 26.94 9.30 6.12
C ILE A 459 25.42 9.09 6.15
N GLY A 460 24.72 10.02 5.53
CA GLY A 460 23.26 10.03 5.43
C GLY A 460 22.80 10.19 4.00
N VAL A 461 21.69 9.52 3.66
CA VAL A 461 20.95 9.76 2.41
C VAL A 461 19.49 10.00 2.80
N GLU A 462 18.97 11.16 2.44
CA GLU A 462 17.57 11.53 2.66
C GLU A 462 16.88 11.73 1.33
N VAL A 463 15.67 11.17 1.17
CA VAL A 463 14.91 11.23 -0.08
C VAL A 463 13.61 12.00 0.19
N HIS A 464 13.43 13.11 -0.52
CA HIS A 464 12.21 13.93 -0.50
C HIS A 464 11.41 13.65 -1.76
N VAL A 465 10.47 12.70 -1.66
CA VAL A 465 9.64 12.25 -2.79
C VAL A 465 8.77 13.38 -3.34
N ASP A 466 8.25 14.26 -2.48
CA ASP A 466 7.36 15.35 -2.90
C ASP A 466 8.12 16.46 -3.65
N GLN A 467 9.38 16.70 -3.28
CA GLN A 467 10.26 17.67 -3.94
C GLN A 467 11.04 17.06 -5.11
N ASN A 468 11.01 15.74 -5.26
CA ASN A 468 11.81 14.97 -6.22
C ASN A 468 13.33 15.14 -6.04
N GLU A 469 13.79 15.19 -4.78
CA GLU A 469 15.18 15.44 -4.42
C GLU A 469 15.78 14.32 -3.57
N ILE A 470 17.07 14.07 -3.74
CA ILE A 470 17.87 13.21 -2.86
C ILE A 470 19.01 14.06 -2.29
N MET A 471 19.07 14.14 -0.97
CA MET A 471 20.14 14.83 -0.25
C MET A 471 21.16 13.82 0.25
N LEU A 472 22.41 14.00 -0.19
CA LEU A 472 23.57 13.23 0.26
C LEU A 472 24.31 14.01 1.32
N PHE A 473 24.63 13.36 2.43
CA PHE A 473 25.38 13.91 3.55
C PHE A 473 26.68 13.10 3.71
N ALA A 474 27.82 13.68 3.36
CA ALA A 474 29.13 13.03 3.44
C ALA A 474 30.25 14.07 3.65
N THR A 475 31.43 13.64 4.09
CA THR A 475 32.62 14.51 4.11
C THR A 475 33.00 14.91 2.68
N ALA A 476 33.81 15.98 2.53
CA ALA A 476 34.30 16.40 1.22
C ALA A 476 35.09 15.27 0.51
N GLU A 477 35.80 14.44 1.28
CA GLU A 477 36.60 13.32 0.79
C GLU A 477 35.71 12.16 0.28
N ASP A 478 34.64 11.82 1.01
CA ASP A 478 33.75 10.70 0.67
C ASP A 478 32.66 11.05 -0.34
N MET A 479 32.32 12.33 -0.51
CA MET A 479 31.20 12.78 -1.35
C MET A 479 31.22 12.23 -2.79
N PRO A 480 32.37 12.17 -3.51
CA PRO A 480 32.41 11.57 -4.84
C PRO A 480 32.03 10.08 -4.83
N LYS A 481 32.50 9.33 -3.83
CA LYS A 481 32.23 7.90 -3.67
C LYS A 481 30.77 7.63 -3.31
N VAL A 482 30.22 8.40 -2.36
CA VAL A 482 28.79 8.33 -1.98
C VAL A 482 27.90 8.68 -3.17
N SER A 483 28.25 9.73 -3.92
CA SER A 483 27.50 10.14 -5.11
C SER A 483 27.55 9.09 -6.22
N SER A 484 28.66 8.35 -6.39
CA SER A 484 28.75 7.24 -7.35
C SER A 484 27.82 6.10 -6.96
N LEU A 485 27.91 5.61 -5.72
CA LEU A 485 27.12 4.48 -5.23
C LEU A 485 25.61 4.74 -5.28
N VAL A 486 25.19 5.96 -4.94
CA VAL A 486 23.77 6.34 -5.01
C VAL A 486 23.32 6.48 -6.47
N SER A 487 24.13 7.08 -7.34
CA SER A 487 23.83 7.17 -8.78
C SER A 487 23.72 5.78 -9.42
N GLU A 488 24.64 4.86 -9.12
CA GLU A 488 24.61 3.47 -9.62
C GLU A 488 23.33 2.75 -9.18
N ALA A 489 22.94 2.90 -7.90
CA ALA A 489 21.70 2.32 -7.38
C ALA A 489 20.44 2.92 -8.02
N LEU A 490 20.44 4.22 -8.31
CA LEU A 490 19.34 4.91 -9.02
C LEU A 490 19.26 4.49 -10.48
N GLU A 491 20.40 4.34 -11.15
CA GLU A 491 20.50 3.97 -12.55
C GLU A 491 20.02 2.52 -12.77
N CYS A 492 20.29 1.64 -11.81
CA CYS A 492 19.72 0.29 -11.75
C CYS A 492 18.18 0.31 -11.67
N GLU A 493 17.60 1.10 -10.76
CA GLU A 493 16.13 1.25 -10.67
C GLU A 493 15.53 1.87 -11.94
N ARG A 494 16.21 2.86 -12.52
CA ARG A 494 15.81 3.50 -13.78
C ARG A 494 15.78 2.48 -14.92
N LYS A 495 16.81 1.63 -15.04
CA LYS A 495 16.89 0.56 -16.03
C LYS A 495 15.68 -0.37 -15.91
N TRP A 496 15.34 -0.82 -14.71
CA TRP A 496 14.20 -1.72 -14.51
C TRP A 496 12.84 -1.06 -14.71
N LEU A 497 12.69 0.21 -14.31
CA LEU A 497 11.47 0.97 -14.57
C LEU A 497 11.25 1.17 -16.09
N HIS A 498 12.35 1.36 -16.85
CA HIS A 498 12.29 1.49 -18.30
C HIS A 498 11.95 0.17 -19.00
N ASN A 499 12.49 -0.94 -18.50
CA ASN A 499 12.28 -2.28 -19.06
C ASN A 499 10.96 -2.93 -18.61
N GLU A 500 10.21 -2.28 -17.70
CA GLU A 500 8.94 -2.80 -17.21
C GLU A 500 7.98 -3.05 -18.38
N CYS A 501 7.48 -4.28 -18.49
CA CYS A 501 6.43 -4.63 -19.44
C CYS A 501 5.20 -5.16 -18.69
N LEU A 502 4.04 -4.88 -19.26
CA LEU A 502 2.76 -5.43 -18.82
C LEU A 502 2.39 -6.62 -19.71
N GLU A 503 2.32 -7.80 -19.10
CA GLU A 503 1.79 -9.01 -19.72
C GLU A 503 0.26 -8.94 -19.76
N LYS A 504 -0.32 -9.00 -20.97
CA LYS A 504 -1.77 -8.97 -21.16
C LYS A 504 -2.24 -10.02 -22.16
N PHE A 505 -3.31 -10.70 -21.79
CA PHE A 505 -4.08 -11.55 -22.69
C PHE A 505 -4.92 -10.68 -23.63
N LEU A 506 -4.91 -10.98 -24.92
CA LEU A 506 -5.73 -10.27 -25.91
C LEU A 506 -7.25 -10.43 -25.66
N TYR A 507 -7.66 -11.50 -24.99
CA TYR A 507 -9.04 -11.74 -24.56
C TYR A 507 -9.10 -12.68 -23.34
N PRO A 508 -10.23 -12.75 -22.62
CA PRO A 508 -10.38 -13.63 -21.46
C PRO A 508 -10.42 -15.12 -21.86
N GLY A 509 -9.44 -15.93 -21.42
CA GLY A 509 -9.44 -17.38 -21.62
C GLY A 509 -8.06 -18.02 -21.40
N ALA A 510 -8.03 -19.28 -20.98
CA ALA A 510 -6.78 -20.01 -20.68
C ALA A 510 -5.87 -20.24 -21.91
N ASP A 511 -6.41 -20.05 -23.12
CA ASP A 511 -5.70 -20.22 -24.40
C ASP A 511 -5.50 -18.90 -25.17
N SER A 512 -5.71 -17.74 -24.53
CA SER A 512 -5.52 -16.45 -25.20
C SER A 512 -4.04 -16.18 -25.52
N PRO A 513 -3.72 -15.67 -26.72
CA PRO A 513 -2.41 -15.08 -27.00
C PRO A 513 -2.08 -13.95 -26.01
N THR A 514 -0.78 -13.80 -25.77
CA THR A 514 -0.23 -12.86 -24.79
C THR A 514 0.61 -11.81 -25.48
N ALA A 515 0.39 -10.54 -25.16
CA ALA A 515 1.23 -9.43 -25.59
C ALA A 515 1.98 -8.82 -24.39
N LEU A 516 3.26 -8.50 -24.58
CA LEU A 516 4.07 -7.72 -23.66
C LEU A 516 4.09 -6.27 -24.13
N PHE A 517 3.39 -5.40 -23.40
CA PHE A 517 3.38 -3.95 -23.65
C PHE A 517 4.48 -3.29 -22.82
N GLY A 518 5.38 -2.53 -23.45
CA GLY A 518 6.45 -1.78 -22.80
C GLY A 518 6.20 -0.27 -22.76
N ALA A 519 7.26 0.51 -22.51
CA ALA A 519 7.23 1.96 -22.58
C ALA A 519 6.70 2.47 -23.94
N GLY A 520 5.99 3.60 -23.93
CA GLY A 520 5.32 4.18 -25.09
C GLY A 520 4.10 3.38 -25.56
N ALA A 521 3.59 2.46 -24.73
CA ALA A 521 2.59 1.44 -25.06
C ALA A 521 2.99 0.54 -26.24
N GLU A 522 4.30 0.41 -26.52
CA GLU A 522 4.82 -0.42 -27.61
C GLU A 522 4.66 -1.91 -27.30
N ILE A 523 4.24 -2.72 -28.28
CA ILE A 523 4.29 -4.18 -28.15
C ILE A 523 5.73 -4.64 -28.35
N LYS A 524 6.37 -5.04 -27.26
CA LYS A 524 7.73 -5.57 -27.27
C LYS A 524 7.79 -7.02 -27.74
N TYR A 525 6.74 -7.81 -27.47
CA TYR A 525 6.64 -9.20 -27.89
C TYR A 525 5.18 -9.66 -27.94
N LEU A 526 4.84 -10.50 -28.93
CA LEU A 526 3.52 -11.12 -29.09
C LEU A 526 3.68 -12.65 -29.17
N GLU A 527 3.17 -13.36 -28.18
CA GLU A 527 3.24 -14.81 -28.07
C GLU A 527 1.92 -15.45 -28.54
N LEU A 528 1.99 -16.15 -29.68
CA LEU A 528 0.86 -16.90 -30.25
C LEU A 528 0.97 -18.43 -30.04
N GLU A 529 2.17 -18.94 -29.75
CA GLU A 529 2.52 -20.38 -29.73
C GLU A 529 2.54 -20.98 -28.31
N LYS A 530 2.05 -20.23 -27.31
CA LYS A 530 1.88 -20.67 -25.91
C LYS A 530 3.18 -21.04 -25.19
N ARG A 531 4.30 -20.42 -25.58
CA ARG A 531 5.57 -20.55 -24.85
C ARG A 531 5.53 -19.72 -23.56
N CYS A 532 6.16 -20.24 -22.52
CA CYS A 532 6.15 -19.61 -21.20
C CYS A 532 7.10 -18.41 -21.18
N LEU A 533 6.58 -17.22 -20.86
CA LEU A 533 7.37 -15.99 -20.68
C LEU A 533 7.77 -15.75 -19.22
N THR A 534 7.11 -16.44 -18.28
CA THR A 534 7.20 -16.17 -16.85
C THR A 534 7.67 -17.40 -16.08
N VAL A 535 8.63 -17.26 -15.16
CA VAL A 535 9.13 -18.33 -14.31
C VAL A 535 8.82 -18.05 -12.84
N ASP A 536 8.52 -19.09 -12.08
CA ASP A 536 8.42 -19.08 -10.62
C ASP A 536 9.80 -19.39 -10.02
N VAL A 537 10.28 -18.53 -9.12
CA VAL A 537 11.56 -18.70 -8.41
C VAL A 537 11.29 -19.04 -6.95
N PHE A 538 11.93 -20.12 -6.49
CA PHE A 538 11.88 -20.63 -5.12
C PHE A 538 13.27 -20.56 -4.49
N PHE A 539 13.30 -20.14 -3.22
CA PHE A 539 14.52 -19.98 -2.45
C PHE A 539 14.24 -20.17 -0.95
N SER A 540 15.01 -21.05 -0.31
CA SER A 540 14.80 -21.51 1.08
C SER A 540 15.04 -20.44 2.16
N ASN A 541 15.72 -19.33 1.83
CA ASN A 541 15.95 -18.18 2.71
C ASN A 541 15.51 -16.85 2.05
N ALA A 542 14.23 -16.74 1.65
CA ALA A 542 13.71 -15.59 0.90
C ALA A 542 13.86 -14.21 1.58
N ASN A 543 14.10 -14.16 2.90
CA ASN A 543 14.19 -12.91 3.67
C ASN A 543 15.60 -12.32 3.78
N THR A 544 16.65 -13.02 3.35
CA THR A 544 18.05 -12.56 3.51
C THR A 544 18.76 -12.21 2.20
N ILE A 545 18.14 -12.45 1.04
CA ILE A 545 18.71 -12.13 -0.27
C ILE A 545 18.49 -10.65 -0.61
N ASP A 546 19.52 -10.00 -1.16
CA ASP A 546 19.35 -8.77 -1.92
C ASP A 546 18.70 -9.12 -3.27
N ASP A 547 17.45 -8.69 -3.44
CA ASP A 547 16.66 -8.90 -4.66
C ASP A 547 17.41 -8.48 -5.93
N LYS A 548 18.26 -7.46 -5.81
CA LYS A 548 18.97 -6.91 -6.95
C LYS A 548 20.03 -7.84 -7.48
N GLU A 549 20.81 -8.46 -6.60
CA GLU A 549 21.85 -9.41 -6.99
C GLU A 549 21.25 -10.63 -7.71
N LEU A 550 20.10 -11.13 -7.23
CA LEU A 550 19.40 -12.26 -7.85
C LEU A 550 18.92 -11.91 -9.26
N LEU A 551 18.32 -10.72 -9.43
CA LEU A 551 17.84 -10.27 -10.74
C LEU A 551 18.99 -10.04 -11.73
N MET A 552 20.10 -9.44 -11.30
CA MET A 552 21.29 -9.26 -12.15
C MET A 552 21.90 -10.60 -12.57
N PHE A 553 22.03 -11.55 -11.64
CA PHE A 553 22.50 -12.91 -11.93
C PHE A 553 21.66 -13.59 -13.01
N LEU A 554 20.33 -13.46 -12.92
CA LEU A 554 19.40 -14.02 -13.91
C LEU A 554 19.50 -13.32 -15.27
N GLU A 555 19.62 -11.98 -15.32
CA GLU A 555 19.83 -11.25 -16.58
C GLU A 555 21.14 -11.67 -17.26
N GLU A 556 22.23 -11.77 -16.49
CA GLU A 556 23.56 -12.16 -16.99
C GLU A 556 23.56 -13.59 -17.55
N TYR A 557 22.99 -14.54 -16.80
CA TYR A 557 22.95 -15.95 -17.20
C TYR A 557 22.04 -16.20 -18.41
N THR A 558 20.86 -15.58 -18.45
CA THR A 558 19.91 -15.80 -19.54
C THR A 558 20.26 -15.02 -20.80
N SER A 559 21.11 -13.99 -20.67
CA SER A 559 21.32 -12.93 -21.66
C SER A 559 20.00 -12.29 -22.10
N GLY A 560 19.01 -12.26 -21.19
CA GLY A 560 17.66 -11.82 -21.44
C GLY A 560 17.24 -10.74 -20.45
N THR A 561 16.49 -9.74 -20.93
CA THR A 561 15.99 -8.65 -20.11
C THR A 561 14.82 -9.11 -19.24
N VAL A 562 14.87 -8.79 -17.95
CA VAL A 562 13.73 -8.98 -17.05
C VAL A 562 12.73 -7.84 -17.25
N CYS A 563 11.49 -8.22 -17.51
CA CYS A 563 10.41 -7.29 -17.85
C CYS A 563 9.41 -7.08 -16.71
N SER A 564 9.25 -8.05 -15.81
CA SER A 564 8.34 -7.90 -14.66
C SER A 564 8.77 -8.81 -13.51
N VAL A 565 8.57 -8.35 -12.27
CA VAL A 565 8.88 -9.12 -11.06
C VAL A 565 7.71 -8.98 -10.07
N HIS A 566 7.13 -10.10 -9.69
CA HIS A 566 6.02 -10.17 -8.73
C HIS A 566 6.43 -11.01 -7.52
N LYS A 567 6.65 -10.37 -6.36
CA LYS A 567 6.94 -11.08 -5.12
C LYS A 567 5.70 -11.67 -4.46
N SER A 568 5.79 -12.92 -3.99
CA SER A 568 4.78 -13.54 -3.14
C SER A 568 4.86 -12.96 -1.72
N VAL A 569 3.73 -12.48 -1.20
CA VAL A 569 3.61 -12.06 0.21
C VAL A 569 3.08 -13.27 0.99
N GLY A 570 3.94 -13.92 1.77
CA GLY A 570 3.56 -15.11 2.54
C GLY A 570 2.48 -14.79 3.58
N SER A 571 1.22 -15.10 3.29
CA SER A 571 0.18 -15.28 4.30
C SER A 571 0.16 -16.76 4.69
N GLY A 572 0.51 -17.07 5.94
CA GLY A 572 0.71 -18.44 6.41
C GLY A 572 -0.43 -19.40 6.08
N GLN A 573 -0.14 -20.35 5.18
CA GLN A 573 -0.78 -21.66 5.11
C GLN A 573 0.32 -22.72 4.94
N GLU A 574 0.10 -23.92 5.49
CA GLU A 574 1.08 -25.01 5.52
C GLU A 574 1.12 -25.75 4.17
N GLY A 575 2.34 -25.87 3.59
CA GLY A 575 2.64 -26.50 2.29
C GLY A 575 3.76 -25.75 1.55
N ASP A 576 4.26 -26.29 0.43
CA ASP A 576 5.38 -25.81 -0.44
C ASP A 576 5.45 -24.30 -0.76
N GLU A 577 4.44 -23.50 -0.39
CA GLU A 577 4.42 -22.04 -0.57
C GLU A 577 5.37 -21.26 0.36
N LYS A 578 5.95 -21.88 1.40
CA LYS A 578 6.92 -21.22 2.30
C LYS A 578 8.26 -20.87 1.61
N GLU A 579 8.58 -21.50 0.48
CA GLU A 579 9.86 -21.30 -0.22
C GLU A 579 9.72 -20.47 -1.52
N LYS A 580 8.52 -20.00 -1.89
CA LYS A 580 8.34 -19.21 -3.12
C LYS A 580 8.77 -17.76 -2.92
N TRP A 581 9.82 -17.32 -3.63
CA TRP A 581 10.31 -15.94 -3.62
C TRP A 581 9.45 -15.02 -4.50
N GLY A 582 9.11 -15.45 -5.72
CA GLY A 582 8.29 -14.66 -6.64
C GLY A 582 8.23 -15.18 -8.08
N GLN A 583 7.61 -14.39 -8.96
CA GLN A 583 7.48 -14.61 -10.39
C GLN A 583 8.31 -13.59 -11.18
N ILE A 584 9.00 -14.05 -12.22
CA ILE A 584 9.82 -13.22 -13.10
C ILE A 584 9.39 -13.44 -14.55
N THR A 585 9.03 -12.37 -15.24
CA THR A 585 8.70 -12.37 -16.67
C THR A 585 9.87 -11.86 -17.48
N PHE A 586 10.27 -12.60 -18.52
CA PHE A 586 11.34 -12.22 -19.45
C PHE A 586 10.78 -11.70 -20.77
N LEU A 587 11.57 -10.89 -21.46
CA LEU A 587 11.22 -10.35 -22.79
C LEU A 587 10.98 -11.44 -23.84
N SER A 588 11.71 -12.56 -23.75
CA SER A 588 11.62 -13.67 -24.70
C SER A 588 11.39 -15.01 -24.00
N PRO A 589 10.65 -15.93 -24.64
CA PRO A 589 10.41 -17.26 -24.08
C PRO A 589 11.70 -18.10 -24.04
N ASP A 590 12.68 -17.79 -24.88
CA ASP A 590 14.00 -18.43 -24.84
C ASP A 590 14.78 -18.07 -23.58
N ALA A 591 14.71 -16.80 -23.14
CA ALA A 591 15.32 -16.37 -21.88
C ALA A 591 14.65 -17.02 -20.67
N ALA A 592 13.30 -17.10 -20.65
CA ALA A 592 12.56 -17.81 -19.62
C ALA A 592 12.91 -19.31 -19.58
N ARG A 593 13.07 -19.95 -20.73
CA ARG A 593 13.53 -21.35 -20.84
C ARG A 593 14.95 -21.53 -20.30
N LYS A 594 15.89 -20.62 -20.59
CA LYS A 594 17.24 -20.64 -20.02
C LYS A 594 17.22 -20.43 -18.50
N ALA A 595 16.35 -19.55 -18.00
CA ALA A 595 16.20 -19.34 -16.55
C ALA A 595 15.72 -20.63 -15.85
N ALA A 596 14.78 -21.36 -16.45
CA ALA A 596 14.30 -22.64 -15.92
C ALA A 596 15.36 -23.75 -15.92
N GLN A 597 16.49 -23.58 -16.63
CA GLN A 597 17.62 -24.52 -16.56
C GLN A 597 18.48 -24.35 -15.31
N LEU A 598 18.32 -23.25 -14.56
CA LEU A 598 19.06 -22.96 -13.31
C LEU A 598 18.54 -23.76 -12.10
N ASN A 599 17.75 -24.81 -12.33
CA ASN A 599 17.17 -25.61 -11.27
C ASN A 599 18.26 -26.33 -10.47
N GLU A 600 18.31 -26.09 -9.16
CA GLU A 600 19.31 -26.56 -8.19
C GLU A 600 20.71 -25.94 -8.27
N VAL A 601 20.89 -24.78 -8.90
CA VAL A 601 22.17 -24.07 -8.89
C VAL A 601 22.41 -23.42 -7.52
N GLU A 602 23.65 -23.53 -7.02
CA GLU A 602 24.04 -22.96 -5.72
C GLU A 602 24.28 -21.45 -5.85
N PHE A 603 23.45 -20.64 -5.18
CA PHE A 603 23.57 -19.19 -5.11
C PHE A 603 23.69 -18.77 -3.63
N LYS A 604 24.84 -18.20 -3.25
CA LYS A 604 25.19 -17.79 -1.88
C LYS A 604 24.92 -18.88 -0.81
N GLY A 605 25.26 -20.14 -1.12
CA GLY A 605 25.18 -21.27 -0.18
C GLY A 605 23.78 -21.87 -0.01
N SER A 606 22.84 -21.57 -0.91
CA SER A 606 21.53 -22.22 -0.97
C SER A 606 21.14 -22.50 -2.42
N LYS A 607 20.34 -23.55 -2.63
CA LYS A 607 19.93 -23.98 -3.98
C LYS A 607 18.77 -23.11 -4.48
N LEU A 608 18.95 -22.52 -5.66
CA LEU A 608 17.89 -21.85 -6.41
C LEU A 608 17.03 -22.90 -7.12
N LYS A 609 15.71 -22.85 -6.98
CA LYS A 609 14.77 -23.67 -7.77
C LYS A 609 13.95 -22.76 -8.66
N VAL A 610 13.97 -23.00 -9.97
CA VAL A 610 13.27 -22.17 -10.96
C VAL A 610 12.38 -23.06 -11.83
N ASP A 611 11.08 -22.86 -11.72
CA ASP A 611 10.09 -23.61 -12.49
C ASP A 611 9.40 -22.68 -13.49
N PRO A 612 9.07 -23.12 -14.71
CA PRO A 612 8.19 -22.36 -15.60
C PRO A 612 6.86 -22.11 -14.90
N SER A 613 6.42 -20.84 -14.84
CA SER A 613 5.18 -20.48 -14.17
C SER A 613 4.01 -21.10 -14.93
N GLN A 614 3.41 -22.12 -14.34
CA GLN A 614 2.10 -22.60 -14.76
C GLN A 614 1.09 -21.64 -14.16
N THR A 615 0.61 -20.68 -14.95
CA THR A 615 -0.50 -19.79 -14.60
C THR A 615 -1.68 -20.58 -14.08
N ILE A 616 -1.78 -20.80 -12.76
CA ILE A 616 -2.88 -21.45 -12.02
C ILE A 616 -3.63 -22.45 -12.92
N ILE A 617 -2.90 -23.45 -13.43
CA ILE A 617 -3.49 -24.58 -14.13
C ILE A 617 -3.89 -25.53 -13.02
N GLY A 618 -5.12 -25.38 -12.54
CA GLY A 618 -5.74 -26.37 -11.69
C GLY A 618 -5.75 -27.72 -12.41
N GLY A 619 -4.86 -28.62 -12.00
CA GLY A 619 -4.91 -30.06 -12.20
C GLY A 619 -4.69 -30.56 -13.63
N ASN A 620 -3.89 -31.62 -13.74
CA ASN A 620 -3.73 -32.48 -14.93
C ASN A 620 -5.03 -33.23 -15.30
N HIS A 621 -6.09 -32.49 -15.59
CA HIS A 621 -7.19 -32.92 -16.43
C HIS A 621 -7.13 -32.03 -17.66
N LYS A 622 -6.67 -32.58 -18.79
CA LYS A 622 -6.79 -31.95 -20.11
C LYS A 622 -8.26 -31.54 -20.31
N MET A 623 -8.60 -30.31 -19.95
CA MET A 623 -9.93 -29.77 -20.16
C MET A 623 -10.03 -29.43 -21.64
N PHE A 624 -11.17 -29.80 -22.23
CA PHE A 624 -11.52 -29.35 -23.57
C PHE A 624 -11.53 -27.81 -23.60
N GLN A 625 -11.02 -27.24 -24.69
CA GLN A 625 -10.92 -25.79 -24.96
C GLN A 625 -12.27 -25.06 -25.03
N PHE A 626 -13.38 -25.82 -25.04
CA PHE A 626 -14.77 -25.36 -25.13
C PHE A 626 -15.61 -26.00 -24.01
N PRO A 627 -16.73 -25.41 -23.57
CA PRO A 627 -17.64 -26.04 -22.60
C PRO A 627 -18.06 -27.41 -23.12
N ALA A 628 -17.55 -28.46 -22.47
CA ALA A 628 -17.73 -29.81 -22.96
C ALA A 628 -19.22 -30.21 -22.96
N VAL A 629 -19.71 -30.70 -24.09
CA VAL A 629 -21.05 -31.30 -24.18
C VAL A 629 -20.96 -32.67 -23.53
N LYS A 630 -21.73 -32.88 -22.47
CA LYS A 630 -21.75 -34.16 -21.74
C LYS A 630 -23.08 -34.86 -22.01
N ALA A 631 -22.99 -36.13 -22.40
CA ALA A 631 -24.14 -37.00 -22.55
C ALA A 631 -24.02 -38.17 -21.57
N LYS A 632 -25.14 -38.51 -20.92
CA LYS A 632 -25.24 -39.74 -20.13
C LYS A 632 -25.89 -40.79 -21.00
N ILE A 633 -25.31 -41.98 -21.03
CA ILE A 633 -25.89 -43.13 -21.73
C ILE A 633 -26.06 -44.29 -20.76
N PHE A 634 -27.12 -45.07 -20.97
CA PHE A 634 -27.41 -46.24 -20.14
C PHE A 634 -28.01 -47.36 -20.97
N TRP A 635 -27.71 -48.61 -20.59
CA TRP A 635 -28.31 -49.79 -21.20
C TRP A 635 -28.61 -50.85 -20.14
N PRO A 636 -29.67 -51.67 -20.32
CA PRO A 636 -30.07 -52.67 -19.35
C PRO A 636 -28.99 -53.71 -19.02
N ARG A 637 -28.82 -54.04 -17.73
CA ARG A 637 -27.97 -55.16 -17.25
C ARG A 637 -28.77 -56.38 -16.82
N LYS A 638 -30.02 -56.17 -16.37
CA LYS A 638 -30.90 -57.22 -15.84
C LYS A 638 -32.02 -57.55 -16.84
N VAL A 639 -32.24 -58.84 -17.11
CA VAL A 639 -33.28 -59.32 -18.05
C VAL A 639 -34.68 -58.98 -17.53
N SER A 640 -35.62 -58.67 -18.41
CA SER A 640 -37.03 -58.51 -18.03
C SER A 640 -37.63 -59.83 -17.52
N LYS A 641 -38.37 -59.80 -16.41
CA LYS A 641 -39.17 -60.96 -15.97
C LYS A 641 -40.47 -61.13 -16.78
N GLY A 642 -40.73 -60.27 -17.77
CA GLY A 642 -42.01 -60.24 -18.49
C GLY A 642 -43.15 -59.66 -17.64
N LEU A 643 -42.79 -58.80 -16.69
CA LEU A 643 -43.66 -58.12 -15.72
C LEU A 643 -43.34 -56.63 -15.76
N ALA A 644 -44.35 -55.78 -15.85
CA ALA A 644 -44.22 -54.33 -15.76
C ALA A 644 -45.25 -53.77 -14.78
N ILE A 645 -44.89 -52.67 -14.15
CA ILE A 645 -45.75 -51.95 -13.22
C ILE A 645 -46.04 -50.58 -13.82
N VAL A 646 -47.32 -50.28 -13.99
CA VAL A 646 -47.85 -49.01 -14.44
C VAL A 646 -48.39 -48.28 -13.21
N LYS A 647 -47.88 -47.10 -12.89
CA LYS A 647 -48.48 -46.24 -11.87
C LYS A 647 -49.53 -45.34 -12.51
N CYS A 648 -50.65 -45.19 -11.83
CA CYS A 648 -51.80 -44.41 -12.26
C CYS A 648 -52.47 -43.76 -11.04
N TYR A 649 -53.47 -42.92 -11.27
CA TYR A 649 -54.29 -42.45 -10.15
C TYR A 649 -55.10 -43.61 -9.59
N VAL A 650 -55.34 -43.61 -8.27
CA VAL A 650 -56.06 -44.69 -7.56
C VAL A 650 -57.42 -45.00 -8.18
N GLN A 651 -58.09 -43.98 -8.73
CA GLN A 651 -59.41 -44.11 -9.35
C GLN A 651 -59.36 -44.73 -10.77
N ASP A 652 -58.19 -44.72 -11.42
CA ASP A 652 -58.00 -45.19 -12.80
C ASP A 652 -57.51 -46.63 -12.88
N ALA A 653 -57.03 -47.21 -11.77
CA ALA A 653 -56.37 -48.52 -11.76
C ALA A 653 -57.28 -49.65 -12.27
N ASP A 654 -58.52 -49.73 -11.78
CA ASP A 654 -59.49 -50.75 -12.19
C ASP A 654 -59.88 -50.61 -13.67
N PHE A 655 -60.05 -49.38 -14.13
CA PHE A 655 -60.37 -49.11 -15.53
C PHE A 655 -59.19 -49.43 -16.46
N MET A 656 -57.97 -49.13 -16.04
CA MET A 656 -56.77 -49.47 -16.81
C MET A 656 -56.53 -50.98 -16.87
N ILE A 657 -56.92 -51.74 -15.84
CA ILE A 657 -56.91 -53.21 -15.90
C ILE A 657 -57.86 -53.71 -17.00
N CYS A 658 -59.06 -53.12 -17.10
CA CYS A 658 -60.01 -53.43 -18.18
C CYS A 658 -59.48 -53.01 -19.56
N ASP A 659 -58.96 -51.79 -19.69
CA ASP A 659 -58.42 -51.26 -20.95
C ASP A 659 -57.26 -52.13 -21.49
N PHE A 660 -56.45 -52.69 -20.59
CA PHE A 660 -55.32 -53.54 -20.95
C PHE A 660 -55.69 -55.04 -21.07
N SER A 661 -56.91 -55.43 -20.67
CA SER A 661 -57.35 -56.81 -20.79
C SER A 661 -57.54 -57.17 -22.27
N ASN A 662 -56.80 -58.16 -22.76
CA ASN A 662 -56.70 -58.57 -24.18
C ASN A 662 -55.79 -57.71 -25.08
N LEU A 663 -54.94 -56.85 -24.50
CA LEU A 663 -53.96 -56.11 -25.30
C LEU A 663 -52.87 -57.06 -25.85
N LEU A 664 -52.63 -56.98 -27.16
CA LEU A 664 -51.59 -57.76 -27.84
C LEU A 664 -50.29 -56.95 -27.83
N ILE A 665 -49.28 -57.40 -27.08
CA ILE A 665 -47.95 -56.75 -27.04
C ILE A 665 -46.90 -57.74 -27.53
N GLY A 666 -46.28 -57.44 -28.68
CA GLY A 666 -45.25 -58.29 -29.30
C GLY A 666 -45.76 -59.69 -29.68
N GLY A 667 -47.02 -59.80 -30.12
CA GLY A 667 -47.64 -61.07 -30.54
C GLY A 667 -48.15 -61.96 -29.41
N ARG A 668 -48.16 -61.49 -28.15
CA ARG A 668 -48.71 -62.22 -26.99
C ARG A 668 -49.75 -61.38 -26.28
N TYR A 669 -50.81 -62.02 -25.78
CA TYR A 669 -51.79 -61.39 -24.91
C TYR A 669 -51.21 -61.14 -23.52
N VAL A 670 -51.30 -59.91 -23.04
CA VAL A 670 -50.87 -59.56 -21.68
C VAL A 670 -51.99 -59.79 -20.67
N ARG A 671 -51.60 -60.23 -19.46
CA ARG A 671 -52.47 -60.36 -18.30
C ARG A 671 -52.21 -59.20 -17.35
N CYS A 672 -53.28 -58.49 -16.98
CA CYS A 672 -53.22 -57.31 -16.13
C CYS A 672 -53.93 -57.59 -14.81
N VAL A 673 -53.27 -57.28 -13.70
CA VAL A 673 -53.81 -57.44 -12.34
C VAL A 673 -53.50 -56.19 -11.51
N ALA A 674 -54.31 -55.91 -10.49
CA ALA A 674 -53.99 -54.87 -9.53
C ALA A 674 -52.65 -55.17 -8.82
N GLY A 675 -51.83 -54.14 -8.65
CA GLY A 675 -50.55 -54.24 -7.97
C GLY A 675 -50.69 -54.23 -6.44
N ARG A 676 -49.56 -54.34 -5.73
CA ARG A 676 -49.54 -54.32 -4.25
C ARG A 676 -49.96 -52.97 -3.67
N CYS A 677 -49.80 -51.88 -4.43
CA CYS A 677 -50.29 -50.56 -4.06
C CYS A 677 -51.51 -50.21 -4.91
N VAL A 678 -52.49 -49.52 -4.30
CA VAL A 678 -53.78 -49.17 -4.92
C VAL A 678 -53.66 -48.26 -6.15
N ASP A 679 -52.49 -47.65 -6.35
CA ASP A 679 -52.14 -46.75 -7.47
C ASP A 679 -51.35 -47.46 -8.59
N SER A 680 -51.31 -48.80 -8.59
CA SER A 680 -50.45 -49.56 -9.50
C SER A 680 -51.18 -50.72 -10.20
N VAL A 681 -50.91 -50.87 -11.50
CA VAL A 681 -51.39 -51.98 -12.34
C VAL A 681 -50.19 -52.81 -12.79
N VAL A 682 -50.22 -54.11 -12.56
CA VAL A 682 -49.17 -55.05 -12.97
C VAL A 682 -49.58 -55.69 -14.28
N VAL A 683 -48.79 -55.43 -15.33
CA VAL A 683 -48.94 -56.02 -16.66
C VAL A 683 -47.94 -57.17 -16.78
N SER A 684 -48.39 -58.35 -17.21
CA SER A 684 -47.57 -59.57 -17.28
C SER A 684 -47.79 -60.33 -18.58
N GLY A 685 -46.83 -61.15 -19.01
CA GLY A 685 -47.00 -62.07 -20.16
C GLY A 685 -46.48 -61.58 -21.51
N PHE A 686 -45.91 -60.37 -21.58
CA PHE A 686 -45.21 -59.88 -22.77
C PHE A 686 -43.81 -60.51 -22.93
N GLY A 687 -43.32 -60.57 -24.17
CA GLY A 687 -41.99 -61.11 -24.49
C GLY A 687 -40.86 -60.42 -23.72
N LYS A 688 -39.92 -61.20 -23.19
CA LYS A 688 -38.80 -60.70 -22.35
C LYS A 688 -37.83 -59.77 -23.10
N GLU A 689 -37.89 -59.77 -24.43
CA GLU A 689 -37.01 -59.01 -25.33
C GLU A 689 -37.61 -57.67 -25.78
N LEU A 690 -38.88 -57.41 -25.45
CA LEU A 690 -39.56 -56.17 -25.84
C LEU A 690 -38.97 -54.98 -25.10
N SER A 691 -38.82 -53.86 -25.82
CA SER A 691 -38.33 -52.63 -25.21
C SER A 691 -39.42 -51.97 -24.38
N GLU A 692 -38.99 -51.18 -23.40
CA GLU A 692 -39.88 -50.38 -22.57
C GLU A 692 -40.74 -49.42 -23.40
N ALA A 693 -40.20 -48.90 -24.50
CA ALA A 693 -40.91 -48.00 -25.41
C ALA A 693 -42.03 -48.70 -26.19
N ASP A 694 -41.79 -49.94 -26.63
CA ASP A 694 -42.78 -50.72 -27.38
C ASP A 694 -43.97 -51.11 -26.49
N ILE A 695 -43.69 -51.51 -25.24
CA ILE A 695 -44.72 -51.87 -24.26
C ILE A 695 -45.49 -50.62 -23.83
N LEU A 696 -44.80 -49.53 -23.51
CA LEU A 696 -45.44 -48.28 -23.10
C LEU A 696 -46.25 -47.66 -24.26
N GLY A 697 -45.77 -47.78 -25.50
CA GLY A 697 -46.49 -47.36 -26.70
C GLY A 697 -47.82 -48.10 -26.85
N ALA A 698 -47.79 -49.44 -26.78
CA ALA A 698 -48.99 -50.26 -26.84
C ALA A 698 -49.98 -49.95 -25.68
N LEU A 699 -49.47 -49.74 -24.46
CA LEU A 699 -50.30 -49.35 -23.31
C LEU A 699 -50.93 -47.97 -23.48
N ARG A 700 -50.18 -46.98 -23.97
CA ARG A 700 -50.69 -45.62 -24.24
C ARG A 700 -51.73 -45.61 -25.35
N SER A 701 -51.59 -46.45 -26.37
CA SER A 701 -52.58 -46.59 -27.43
C SER A 701 -53.86 -47.30 -26.97
N ALA A 702 -53.80 -48.06 -25.87
CA ALA A 702 -54.93 -48.82 -25.35
C ALA A 702 -55.79 -48.05 -24.34
N THR A 703 -55.30 -46.93 -23.79
CA THR A 703 -56.04 -46.16 -22.78
C THR A 703 -55.92 -44.65 -23.00
N ASN A 704 -57.03 -43.93 -22.79
CA ASN A 704 -57.04 -42.47 -22.76
C ASN A 704 -56.66 -41.91 -21.37
N ARG A 705 -56.38 -42.79 -20.39
CA ARG A 705 -56.03 -42.42 -19.01
C ARG A 705 -54.53 -42.18 -18.87
N ARG A 706 -54.17 -41.32 -17.91
CA ARG A 706 -52.78 -40.85 -17.78
C ARG A 706 -51.92 -41.85 -17.01
N ILE A 707 -50.94 -42.44 -17.69
CA ILE A 707 -49.86 -43.20 -17.06
C ILE A 707 -48.91 -42.23 -16.35
N LEU A 708 -48.79 -42.35 -15.02
CA LEU A 708 -47.93 -41.49 -14.19
C LEU A 708 -46.47 -41.94 -14.23
N ASP A 709 -46.24 -43.24 -14.19
CA ASP A 709 -44.91 -43.85 -14.22
C ASP A 709 -45.01 -45.28 -14.77
N PHE A 710 -43.93 -45.79 -15.33
CA PHE A 710 -43.87 -47.14 -15.91
C PHE A 710 -42.50 -47.74 -15.68
N PHE A 711 -42.45 -48.97 -15.17
CA PHE A 711 -41.19 -49.69 -15.00
C PHE A 711 -41.34 -51.19 -15.21
N ILE A 712 -40.36 -51.77 -15.89
CA ILE A 712 -40.26 -53.21 -16.10
C ILE A 712 -39.58 -53.84 -14.88
N VAL A 713 -40.17 -54.90 -14.34
CA VAL A 713 -39.58 -55.71 -13.28
C VAL A 713 -38.49 -56.59 -13.89
N ARG A 714 -37.25 -56.37 -13.48
CA ARG A 714 -36.06 -57.06 -14.01
C ARG A 714 -35.55 -58.13 -13.02
N GLY A 715 -34.97 -59.20 -13.54
CA GLY A 715 -34.42 -60.34 -12.80
C GLY A 715 -32.93 -60.23 -12.55
N ASP A 716 -32.21 -61.34 -12.67
CA ASP A 716 -30.78 -61.39 -12.39
C ASP A 716 -29.96 -60.67 -13.46
N ALA A 717 -28.76 -60.24 -13.07
CA ALA A 717 -27.83 -59.57 -13.95
C ALA A 717 -27.17 -60.55 -14.90
N VAL A 718 -27.03 -60.16 -16.16
CA VAL A 718 -26.34 -60.94 -17.18
C VAL A 718 -24.85 -60.59 -17.19
N GLU A 719 -24.01 -61.55 -17.58
CA GLU A 719 -22.58 -61.30 -17.80
C GLU A 719 -22.40 -60.34 -18.98
N ASN A 720 -21.91 -59.14 -18.70
CA ASN A 720 -21.58 -58.13 -19.69
C ASN A 720 -20.08 -58.18 -20.02
N PRO A 721 -19.65 -57.67 -21.20
CA PRO A 721 -18.24 -57.50 -21.52
C PRO A 721 -17.50 -56.63 -20.47
N PRO A 722 -16.17 -56.80 -20.30
CA PRO A 722 -15.37 -55.96 -19.40
C PRO A 722 -15.48 -54.46 -19.74
N LEU A 723 -15.39 -53.59 -18.72
CA LEU A 723 -15.61 -52.13 -18.85
C LEU A 723 -14.80 -51.49 -20.00
N GLY A 724 -13.52 -51.86 -20.13
CA GLY A 724 -12.65 -51.35 -21.20
C GLY A 724 -13.04 -51.80 -22.61
N VAL A 725 -13.77 -52.91 -22.75
CA VAL A 725 -14.33 -53.38 -24.03
C VAL A 725 -15.57 -52.55 -24.40
N CYS A 726 -16.43 -52.26 -23.41
CA CYS A 726 -17.57 -51.36 -23.61
C CYS A 726 -17.12 -49.94 -23.97
N GLU A 727 -16.09 -49.40 -23.31
CA GLU A 727 -15.53 -48.08 -23.63
C GLU A 727 -15.00 -48.02 -25.06
N LYS A 728 -14.22 -49.03 -25.49
CA LYS A 728 -13.71 -49.10 -26.87
C LYS A 728 -14.82 -49.28 -27.90
N ALA A 729 -15.86 -50.06 -27.59
CA ALA A 729 -17.00 -50.26 -28.47
C ALA A 729 -17.80 -48.96 -28.66
N LEU A 730 -18.06 -48.23 -27.57
CA LEU A 730 -18.71 -46.92 -27.60
C LEU A 730 -17.88 -45.90 -28.40
N LEU A 731 -16.57 -45.85 -28.16
CA LEU A 731 -15.65 -45.01 -28.95
C LEU A 731 -15.66 -45.38 -30.43
N ARG A 732 -15.74 -46.67 -30.77
CA ARG A 732 -15.79 -47.15 -32.15
C ARG A 732 -17.06 -46.72 -32.87
N GLU A 733 -18.21 -46.78 -32.23
CA GLU A 733 -19.49 -46.32 -32.80
C GLU A 733 -19.56 -44.79 -32.97
N ILE A 734 -18.88 -44.04 -32.10
CA ILE A 734 -18.83 -42.57 -32.16
C ILE A 734 -17.79 -42.08 -33.17
N SER A 735 -16.70 -42.82 -33.37
CA SER A 735 -15.57 -42.45 -34.23
C SER A 735 -15.90 -42.02 -35.68
N PRO A 736 -16.91 -42.58 -36.38
CA PRO A 736 -17.26 -42.16 -37.74
C PRO A 736 -17.83 -40.75 -37.82
N PHE A 737 -18.39 -40.25 -36.72
CA PHE A 737 -18.97 -38.92 -36.60
C PHE A 737 -17.95 -37.87 -36.13
N MET A 738 -16.73 -38.29 -35.79
CA MET A 738 -15.67 -37.40 -35.29
C MET A 738 -14.65 -37.06 -36.39
N PRO A 739 -14.13 -35.82 -36.44
CA PRO A 739 -13.17 -35.40 -37.46
C PRO A 739 -11.81 -36.14 -37.33
N LYS A 740 -11.24 -36.60 -38.44
CA LYS A 740 -10.00 -37.42 -38.49
C LYS A 740 -8.68 -36.64 -38.34
N ARG A 741 -8.69 -35.36 -37.95
CA ARG A 741 -7.47 -34.52 -37.89
C ARG A 741 -6.88 -34.48 -36.47
N ASN A 742 -5.60 -34.85 -36.38
CA ASN A 742 -4.68 -34.88 -35.22
C ASN A 742 -4.69 -36.15 -34.33
N PRO A 743 -3.60 -36.95 -34.34
CA PRO A 743 -3.40 -38.09 -33.44
C PRO A 743 -3.24 -37.77 -31.94
N GLN A 744 -3.12 -36.49 -31.55
CA GLN A 744 -2.74 -36.10 -30.18
C GLN A 744 -3.87 -35.50 -29.32
N THR A 745 -5.06 -35.25 -29.87
CA THR A 745 -6.22 -34.71 -29.13
C THR A 745 -7.45 -35.58 -29.34
N SER A 746 -7.91 -36.27 -28.29
CA SER A 746 -9.14 -37.07 -28.33
C SER A 746 -10.36 -36.13 -28.38
N CYS A 747 -11.03 -36.02 -29.53
CA CYS A 747 -12.24 -35.19 -29.71
C CYS A 747 -13.45 -35.63 -28.87
N CYS A 748 -13.40 -36.85 -28.34
CA CYS A 748 -14.44 -37.46 -27.53
C CYS A 748 -13.80 -38.37 -26.46
N ARG A 749 -14.32 -38.33 -25.23
CA ARG A 749 -13.93 -39.22 -24.14
C ARG A 749 -15.15 -39.99 -23.66
N VAL A 750 -15.03 -41.32 -23.61
CA VAL A 750 -16.06 -42.21 -23.05
C VAL A 750 -15.54 -42.77 -21.73
N GLN A 751 -16.40 -42.79 -20.72
CA GLN A 751 -16.14 -43.42 -19.43
C GLN A 751 -17.32 -44.32 -19.06
N VAL A 752 -17.09 -45.62 -18.89
CA VAL A 752 -18.11 -46.57 -18.43
C VAL A 752 -17.93 -46.80 -16.93
N PHE A 753 -19.00 -46.64 -16.16
CA PHE A 753 -18.94 -46.78 -14.71
C PHE A 753 -19.20 -48.23 -14.29
N PRO A 754 -18.49 -48.76 -13.27
CA PRO A 754 -18.79 -50.06 -12.71
C PRO A 754 -20.20 -50.05 -12.06
N PRO A 755 -21.09 -51.02 -12.36
CA PRO A 755 -22.42 -51.10 -11.76
C PRO A 755 -22.36 -51.67 -10.34
N GLU A 756 -23.16 -51.13 -9.42
CA GLU A 756 -23.36 -51.74 -8.10
C GLU A 756 -24.32 -52.96 -8.19
N LEU A 757 -24.32 -53.85 -7.18
CA LEU A 757 -25.17 -55.07 -7.18
C LEU A 757 -26.67 -54.78 -7.38
N LYS A 758 -27.13 -53.62 -6.92
CA LYS A 758 -28.53 -53.17 -7.02
C LYS A 758 -28.88 -52.58 -8.38
N ASP A 759 -27.91 -52.08 -9.15
CA ASP A 759 -28.17 -51.37 -10.40
C ASP A 759 -28.83 -52.25 -11.46
N ALA A 760 -29.88 -51.73 -12.09
CA ALA A 760 -30.60 -52.37 -13.19
C ALA A 760 -30.00 -52.08 -14.57
N PHE A 761 -29.16 -51.05 -14.65
CA PHE A 761 -28.57 -50.53 -15.89
C PHE A 761 -27.06 -50.34 -15.73
N MET A 762 -26.32 -50.55 -16.81
CA MET A 762 -24.98 -50.01 -16.98
C MET A 762 -25.09 -48.52 -17.29
N LYS A 763 -24.14 -47.72 -16.79
CA LYS A 763 -24.08 -46.27 -17.02
C LYS A 763 -22.74 -45.91 -17.65
N ALA A 764 -22.75 -45.01 -18.62
CA ALA A 764 -21.53 -44.40 -19.14
C ALA A 764 -21.76 -42.91 -19.40
N SER A 765 -20.68 -42.13 -19.33
CA SER A 765 -20.68 -40.72 -19.70
C SER A 765 -19.81 -40.51 -20.93
N ILE A 766 -20.33 -39.76 -21.90
CA ILE A 766 -19.60 -39.31 -23.07
C ILE A 766 -19.37 -37.81 -22.92
N THR A 767 -18.11 -37.40 -23.07
CA THR A 767 -17.70 -36.00 -23.04
C THR A 767 -17.17 -35.64 -24.42
N PHE A 768 -17.86 -34.74 -25.12
CA PHE A 768 -17.47 -34.24 -26.43
C PHE A 768 -16.81 -32.86 -26.31
N ASP A 769 -15.91 -32.54 -27.25
CA ASP A 769 -15.44 -31.16 -27.45
C ASP A 769 -16.66 -30.26 -27.78
N GLY A 770 -16.79 -29.13 -27.08
CA GLY A 770 -17.92 -28.20 -27.26
C GLY A 770 -18.04 -27.60 -28.66
N ARG A 771 -16.98 -27.67 -29.48
CA ARG A 771 -17.03 -27.33 -30.92
C ARG A 771 -17.96 -28.26 -31.71
N LEU A 772 -18.01 -29.53 -31.33
CA LEU A 772 -18.63 -30.60 -32.10
C LEU A 772 -20.08 -30.88 -31.66
N HIS A 773 -20.84 -29.86 -31.25
CA HIS A 773 -22.17 -30.05 -30.66
C HIS A 773 -23.19 -30.67 -31.64
N LEU A 774 -23.05 -30.40 -32.95
CA LEU A 774 -23.91 -30.99 -34.00
C LEU A 774 -23.50 -32.43 -34.31
N GLU A 775 -22.20 -32.70 -34.38
CA GLU A 775 -21.63 -34.04 -34.56
C GLU A 775 -21.90 -34.93 -33.35
N ALA A 776 -21.85 -34.36 -32.14
CA ALA A 776 -22.23 -35.02 -30.90
C ALA A 776 -23.73 -35.34 -30.88
N ALA A 777 -24.60 -34.43 -31.32
CA ALA A 777 -26.03 -34.70 -31.45
C ALA A 777 -26.31 -35.85 -32.44
N ARG A 778 -25.70 -35.81 -33.63
CA ARG A 778 -25.82 -36.89 -34.64
C ARG A 778 -25.25 -38.22 -34.14
N ALA A 779 -24.13 -38.20 -33.42
CA ALA A 779 -23.55 -39.40 -32.82
C ALA A 779 -24.48 -39.98 -31.74
N LEU A 780 -25.09 -39.14 -30.90
CA LEU A 780 -26.02 -39.59 -29.86
C LEU A 780 -27.34 -40.12 -30.44
N GLU A 781 -27.87 -39.50 -31.49
CA GLU A 781 -29.02 -40.00 -32.24
C GLU A 781 -28.73 -41.35 -32.89
N HIS A 782 -27.53 -41.54 -33.45
CA HIS A 782 -27.11 -42.82 -34.00
C HIS A 782 -26.93 -43.92 -32.96
N MET A 783 -26.60 -43.53 -31.73
CA MET A 783 -26.40 -44.44 -30.60
C MET A 783 -27.71 -44.88 -29.94
N GLU A 784 -28.77 -44.07 -30.04
CA GLU A 784 -30.08 -44.37 -29.49
C GLU A 784 -30.64 -45.67 -30.10
N GLY A 785 -30.98 -46.65 -29.27
CA GLY A 785 -31.57 -47.92 -29.71
C GLY A 785 -30.59 -48.97 -30.23
N LYS A 786 -29.29 -48.68 -30.35
CA LYS A 786 -28.26 -49.66 -30.73
C LYS A 786 -27.86 -50.60 -29.59
N VAL A 787 -27.29 -51.76 -29.96
CA VAL A 787 -26.76 -52.77 -29.02
C VAL A 787 -25.25 -52.82 -29.14
N LEU A 788 -24.53 -52.76 -28.01
CA LEU A 788 -23.07 -52.86 -28.02
C LEU A 788 -22.60 -54.25 -28.47
N PRO A 789 -21.50 -54.35 -29.25
CA PRO A 789 -20.85 -55.63 -29.56
C PRO A 789 -20.57 -56.45 -28.29
N GLY A 790 -21.08 -57.69 -28.24
CA GLY A 790 -20.97 -58.58 -27.07
C GLY A 790 -22.09 -58.44 -26.04
N CYS A 791 -23.06 -57.55 -26.25
CA CYS A 791 -24.29 -57.46 -25.46
C CYS A 791 -25.46 -58.16 -26.19
N HIS A 792 -26.47 -58.59 -25.44
CA HIS A 792 -27.67 -59.24 -26.00
C HIS A 792 -28.59 -58.23 -26.71
N LEU A 793 -29.40 -58.71 -27.67
CA LEU A 793 -30.27 -57.89 -28.54
C LEU A 793 -31.24 -56.95 -27.81
N TRP A 794 -31.58 -57.24 -26.54
CA TRP A 794 -32.47 -56.42 -25.70
C TRP A 794 -31.73 -55.34 -24.89
N GLN A 795 -30.39 -55.31 -24.89
CA GLN A 795 -29.55 -54.33 -24.18
C GLN A 795 -29.33 -53.07 -25.02
N LYS A 796 -30.43 -52.43 -25.42
CA LYS A 796 -30.41 -51.20 -26.23
C LYS A 796 -29.96 -49.99 -25.40
N ILE A 797 -29.14 -49.13 -26.00
CA ILE A 797 -28.61 -47.90 -25.41
C ILE A 797 -29.68 -46.80 -25.45
N LYS A 798 -29.80 -46.03 -24.36
CA LYS A 798 -30.56 -44.79 -24.26
C LYS A 798 -29.63 -43.62 -23.93
N CYS A 799 -29.85 -42.47 -24.55
CA CYS A 799 -29.04 -41.25 -24.43
C CYS A 799 -29.81 -40.09 -23.76
N GLU A 800 -29.21 -39.43 -22.78
CA GLU A 800 -29.69 -38.18 -22.16
C GLU A 800 -28.75 -37.00 -22.48
N GLN A 801 -29.29 -35.92 -23.08
CA GLN A 801 -28.56 -34.71 -23.46
C GLN A 801 -28.58 -33.66 -22.32
N MET A 802 -27.42 -33.14 -21.91
CA MET A 802 -27.29 -32.10 -20.86
C MET A 802 -26.23 -31.02 -21.21
N PHE A 803 -26.60 -29.74 -21.12
CA PHE A 803 -25.74 -28.57 -21.30
C PHE A 803 -25.33 -27.98 -19.94
N HIS A 804 -24.10 -27.48 -19.79
CA HIS A 804 -23.59 -26.92 -18.53
C HIS A 804 -23.03 -25.49 -18.68
N SER A 805 -23.21 -24.63 -17.67
CA SER A 805 -22.58 -23.30 -17.54
C SER A 805 -22.16 -23.01 -16.10
N MET A 806 -21.13 -22.19 -15.90
CA MET A 806 -20.57 -21.87 -14.59
C MET A 806 -20.37 -20.37 -14.38
N ILE A 807 -20.62 -19.90 -13.16
CA ILE A 807 -20.44 -18.52 -12.69
C ILE A 807 -19.77 -18.55 -11.32
N SER A 808 -18.88 -17.60 -11.00
CA SER A 808 -18.16 -17.57 -9.72
C SER A 808 -18.06 -16.18 -9.08
N CYS A 809 -18.03 -16.13 -7.74
CA CYS A 809 -17.78 -14.92 -6.95
C CYS A 809 -16.85 -15.21 -5.76
N SER A 810 -16.22 -14.16 -5.20
CA SER A 810 -15.34 -14.30 -4.03
C SER A 810 -16.12 -14.61 -2.75
N ALA A 811 -15.43 -15.15 -1.72
CA ALA A 811 -16.05 -15.45 -0.43
C ALA A 811 -16.78 -14.24 0.19
N SER A 812 -16.16 -13.06 0.14
CA SER A 812 -16.72 -11.83 0.71
C SER A 812 -18.00 -11.38 -0.01
N ILE A 813 -18.04 -11.52 -1.34
CA ILE A 813 -19.24 -11.22 -2.13
C ILE A 813 -20.33 -12.25 -1.81
N TYR A 814 -20.01 -13.54 -1.76
CA TYR A 814 -20.95 -14.60 -1.43
C TYR A 814 -21.65 -14.35 -0.08
N VAL A 815 -20.89 -13.99 0.97
CA VAL A 815 -21.46 -13.69 2.29
C VAL A 815 -22.51 -12.58 2.21
N ALA A 816 -22.28 -11.55 1.39
CA ALA A 816 -23.21 -10.43 1.22
C ALA A 816 -24.46 -10.80 0.40
N ILE A 817 -24.35 -11.67 -0.60
CA ILE A 817 -25.45 -12.05 -1.51
C ILE A 817 -26.12 -13.39 -1.19
N LYS A 818 -25.63 -14.13 -0.18
CA LYS A 818 -26.02 -15.52 0.12
C LYS A 818 -27.53 -15.76 0.09
N LYS A 819 -28.31 -14.93 0.81
CA LYS A 819 -29.77 -15.08 0.88
C LYS A 819 -30.46 -14.91 -0.48
N GLN A 820 -30.01 -13.95 -1.29
CA GLN A 820 -30.56 -13.69 -2.63
C GLN A 820 -30.16 -14.81 -3.60
N LEU A 821 -28.92 -15.30 -3.48
CA LEU A 821 -28.41 -16.41 -4.28
C LEU A 821 -29.16 -17.71 -3.97
N ASP A 822 -29.34 -18.04 -2.69
CA ASP A 822 -30.08 -19.24 -2.26
C ASP A 822 -31.55 -19.19 -2.74
N SER A 823 -32.19 -18.02 -2.69
CA SER A 823 -33.55 -17.83 -3.23
C SER A 823 -33.61 -18.00 -4.75
N LEU A 824 -32.59 -17.55 -5.49
CA LEU A 824 -32.50 -17.73 -6.94
C LEU A 824 -32.30 -19.20 -7.31
N LEU A 825 -31.39 -19.89 -6.63
CA LEU A 825 -31.13 -21.31 -6.83
C LEU A 825 -32.38 -22.17 -6.54
N ALA A 826 -33.11 -21.85 -5.46
CA ALA A 826 -34.37 -22.52 -5.13
C ALA A 826 -35.45 -22.33 -6.21
N ARG A 827 -35.48 -21.17 -6.89
CA ARG A 827 -36.37 -20.90 -8.01
C ARG A 827 -35.95 -21.67 -9.27
N PHE A 828 -34.65 -21.73 -9.54
CA PHE A 828 -34.11 -22.40 -10.73
C PHE A 828 -34.28 -23.92 -10.68
N ASN A 829 -34.15 -24.53 -9.50
CA ASN A 829 -34.40 -25.97 -9.32
C ASN A 829 -35.87 -26.38 -9.49
N ARG A 830 -36.82 -25.44 -9.67
CA ARG A 830 -38.22 -25.73 -10.02
C ARG A 830 -38.45 -25.82 -11.54
N VAL A 831 -37.47 -25.43 -12.36
CA VAL A 831 -37.56 -25.46 -13.82
C VAL A 831 -37.32 -26.90 -14.31
N LYS A 832 -38.30 -27.48 -15.01
CA LYS A 832 -38.19 -28.85 -15.53
C LYS A 832 -37.01 -28.96 -16.50
N GLY A 833 -36.11 -29.91 -16.23
CA GLY A 833 -34.95 -30.16 -17.06
C GLY A 833 -33.74 -29.27 -16.77
N ALA A 834 -33.73 -28.52 -15.65
CA ALA A 834 -32.59 -27.75 -15.18
C ALA A 834 -32.19 -28.09 -13.74
N GLU A 835 -30.89 -28.08 -13.46
CA GLU A 835 -30.28 -28.37 -12.16
C GLU A 835 -29.20 -27.34 -11.85
N CYS A 836 -29.29 -26.68 -10.69
CA CYS A 836 -28.29 -25.73 -10.23
C CYS A 836 -27.60 -26.23 -8.94
N SER A 837 -26.27 -26.29 -8.95
CA SER A 837 -25.44 -26.64 -7.78
C SER A 837 -24.49 -25.50 -7.41
N LEU A 838 -24.16 -25.39 -6.13
CA LEU A 838 -23.20 -24.42 -5.59
C LEU A 838 -22.00 -25.19 -5.03
N ASP A 839 -20.82 -24.95 -5.60
CA ASP A 839 -19.56 -25.54 -5.19
C ASP A 839 -18.64 -24.46 -4.59
N ARG A 840 -17.78 -24.84 -3.64
CA ARG A 840 -16.72 -23.99 -3.10
C ARG A 840 -15.37 -24.43 -3.67
N ASN A 841 -14.63 -23.51 -4.28
CA ASN A 841 -13.29 -23.77 -4.80
C ASN A 841 -12.24 -23.72 -3.67
N GLU A 842 -11.08 -24.33 -3.91
CA GLU A 842 -9.94 -24.37 -2.97
C GLU A 842 -9.43 -22.96 -2.60
N ASN A 843 -9.51 -22.00 -3.53
CA ASN A 843 -9.18 -20.58 -3.31
C ASN A 843 -10.24 -19.79 -2.49
N GLY A 844 -11.25 -20.47 -1.95
CA GLY A 844 -12.33 -19.87 -1.16
C GLY A 844 -13.44 -19.18 -1.96
N SER A 845 -13.37 -19.12 -3.30
CA SER A 845 -14.46 -18.61 -4.14
C SER A 845 -15.64 -19.58 -4.24
N TYR A 846 -16.84 -19.05 -4.45
CA TYR A 846 -18.07 -19.83 -4.63
C TYR A 846 -18.44 -19.88 -6.11
N ARG A 847 -18.77 -21.06 -6.62
CA ARG A 847 -19.13 -21.32 -8.01
C ARG A 847 -20.54 -21.89 -8.11
N VAL A 848 -21.37 -21.28 -8.94
CA VAL A 848 -22.69 -21.79 -9.31
C VAL A 848 -22.56 -22.54 -10.63
N ARG A 849 -22.92 -23.82 -10.65
CA ARG A 849 -23.03 -24.66 -11.85
C ARG A 849 -24.50 -24.78 -12.24
N ILE A 850 -24.82 -24.42 -13.48
CA ILE A 850 -26.14 -24.53 -14.10
C ILE A 850 -26.07 -25.68 -15.11
N SER A 851 -27.01 -26.61 -15.05
CA SER A 851 -27.15 -27.70 -16.01
C SER A 851 -28.57 -27.68 -16.58
N ALA A 852 -28.77 -27.77 -17.89
CA ALA A 852 -30.10 -27.88 -18.48
C ALA A 852 -30.14 -28.69 -19.78
N ASN A 853 -31.32 -29.15 -20.18
CA ASN A 853 -31.56 -29.91 -21.41
C ASN A 853 -31.56 -29.05 -22.70
N ALA A 854 -31.51 -27.71 -22.60
CA ALA A 854 -31.42 -26.80 -23.73
C ALA A 854 -30.52 -25.60 -23.44
N THR A 855 -29.77 -25.14 -24.45
CA THR A 855 -28.87 -23.97 -24.37
C THR A 855 -29.62 -22.69 -24.01
N LYS A 856 -30.84 -22.51 -24.53
CA LYS A 856 -31.71 -21.38 -24.20
C LYS A 856 -32.03 -21.30 -22.70
N THR A 857 -32.35 -22.44 -22.09
CA THR A 857 -32.64 -22.53 -20.65
C THR A 857 -31.41 -22.21 -19.81
N VAL A 858 -30.22 -22.62 -20.24
CA VAL A 858 -28.96 -22.25 -19.55
C VAL A 858 -28.75 -20.73 -19.58
N ALA A 859 -28.96 -20.08 -20.72
CA ALA A 859 -28.79 -18.62 -20.85
C ALA A 859 -29.80 -17.82 -20.00
N GLU A 860 -31.07 -18.25 -19.98
CA GLU A 860 -32.12 -17.64 -19.16
C GLU A 860 -31.84 -17.73 -17.65
N LEU A 861 -31.30 -18.86 -17.19
CA LEU A 861 -30.93 -19.06 -15.78
C LEU A 861 -29.62 -18.34 -15.40
N ARG A 862 -28.75 -18.09 -16.38
CA ARG A 862 -27.44 -17.44 -16.17
C ARG A 862 -27.57 -15.94 -15.92
N ARG A 863 -28.42 -15.24 -16.68
CA ARG A 863 -28.53 -13.77 -16.64
C ARG A 863 -28.80 -13.19 -15.23
N PRO A 864 -29.75 -13.71 -14.43
CA PRO A 864 -29.99 -13.18 -13.08
C PRO A 864 -28.83 -13.42 -12.10
N LEU A 865 -28.01 -14.46 -12.33
CA LEU A 865 -26.81 -14.71 -11.52
C LEU A 865 -25.71 -13.71 -11.83
N GLU A 866 -25.53 -13.32 -13.10
CA GLU A 866 -24.56 -12.29 -13.49
C GLU A 866 -24.95 -10.93 -12.95
N GLU A 867 -26.24 -10.59 -12.97
CA GLU A 867 -26.75 -9.34 -12.40
C GLU A 867 -26.51 -9.25 -10.90
N LEU A 868 -26.76 -10.35 -10.16
CA LEU A 868 -26.49 -10.41 -8.72
C LEU A 868 -24.99 -10.31 -8.39
N MET A 869 -24.14 -10.95 -9.20
CA MET A 869 -22.68 -10.98 -8.95
C MET A 869 -21.93 -9.74 -9.43
N ARG A 870 -22.55 -8.88 -10.24
CA ARG A 870 -21.94 -7.63 -10.73
C ARG A 870 -21.87 -6.54 -9.66
N GLY A 871 -22.79 -6.55 -8.68
CA GLY A 871 -22.93 -5.51 -7.65
C GLY A 871 -23.44 -4.18 -8.21
N GLN A 872 -23.75 -3.23 -7.33
CA GLN A 872 -24.19 -1.89 -7.71
C GLN A 872 -23.02 -0.91 -7.62
N THR A 873 -22.73 -0.17 -8.69
CA THR A 873 -21.69 0.86 -8.68
C THR A 873 -22.20 2.11 -7.96
N ILE A 874 -21.39 2.65 -7.04
CA ILE A 874 -21.68 3.91 -6.36
C ILE A 874 -21.18 5.05 -7.26
N ASN A 875 -22.10 5.68 -7.98
CA ASN A 875 -21.82 6.88 -8.77
C ASN A 875 -22.42 8.07 -8.03
N HIS A 876 -21.59 8.96 -7.50
CA HIS A 876 -22.02 10.22 -6.88
C HIS A 876 -21.10 11.36 -7.33
N PRO A 877 -21.63 12.54 -7.72
CA PRO A 877 -20.82 13.65 -8.24
C PRO A 877 -19.72 14.12 -7.29
N SER A 878 -19.96 14.04 -5.98
CA SER A 878 -19.01 14.44 -4.94
C SER A 878 -17.90 13.43 -4.66
N LEU A 879 -17.87 12.26 -5.32
CA LEU A 879 -16.81 11.26 -5.15
C LEU A 879 -15.76 11.42 -6.25
N THR A 880 -14.89 12.43 -6.10
CA THR A 880 -13.75 12.65 -6.99
C THR A 880 -12.63 11.61 -6.74
N PRO A 881 -11.74 11.34 -7.71
CA PRO A 881 -10.60 10.45 -7.51
C PRO A 881 -9.73 10.84 -6.31
N THR A 882 -9.59 12.14 -6.01
CA THR A 882 -8.89 12.66 -4.83
C THR A 882 -9.56 12.25 -3.52
N ILE A 883 -10.89 12.30 -3.43
CA ILE A 883 -11.63 11.84 -2.24
C ILE A 883 -11.52 10.32 -2.10
N LEU A 884 -11.56 9.57 -3.20
CA LEU A 884 -11.45 8.12 -3.18
C LEU A 884 -10.04 7.63 -2.81
N GLN A 885 -8.99 8.42 -3.03
CA GLN A 885 -7.64 8.13 -2.53
C GLN A 885 -7.58 8.03 -0.99
N HIS A 886 -8.50 8.68 -0.25
CA HIS A 886 -8.54 8.55 1.21
C HIS A 886 -8.83 7.11 1.67
N LEU A 887 -9.49 6.30 0.82
CA LEU A 887 -9.75 4.89 1.10
C LEU A 887 -8.47 4.03 1.13
N PHE A 888 -7.34 4.57 0.70
CA PHE A 888 -6.03 3.92 0.87
C PHE A 888 -5.44 4.10 2.27
N SER A 889 -5.92 5.09 3.04
CA SER A 889 -5.46 5.32 4.40
C SER A 889 -5.99 4.27 5.37
N SER A 890 -5.31 4.09 6.50
CA SER A 890 -5.78 3.20 7.59
C SER A 890 -7.15 3.64 8.12
N GLN A 891 -7.41 4.96 8.20
CA GLN A 891 -8.70 5.53 8.55
C GLN A 891 -9.78 5.20 7.52
N GLY A 892 -9.52 5.40 6.22
CA GLY A 892 -10.46 5.07 5.15
C GLY A 892 -10.80 3.58 5.07
N ILE A 893 -9.83 2.70 5.30
CA ILE A 893 -10.05 1.25 5.38
C ILE A 893 -10.91 0.90 6.60
N ASN A 894 -10.65 1.53 7.75
CA ASN A 894 -11.42 1.31 8.98
C ASN A 894 -12.86 1.82 8.85
N LEU A 895 -13.05 2.98 8.20
CA LEU A 895 -14.35 3.55 7.88
C LEU A 895 -15.18 2.58 7.03
N MET A 896 -14.60 2.09 5.93
CA MET A 896 -15.25 1.11 5.06
C MET A 896 -15.61 -0.18 5.83
N LYS A 897 -14.70 -0.71 6.66
CA LYS A 897 -14.96 -1.89 7.51
C LYS A 897 -16.02 -1.66 8.59
N SER A 898 -16.15 -0.43 9.10
CA SER A 898 -17.19 -0.07 10.08
C SER A 898 -18.56 -0.10 9.44
N ILE A 899 -18.69 0.56 8.29
CA ILE A 899 -19.94 0.59 7.52
C ILE A 899 -20.35 -0.83 7.11
N GLN A 900 -19.41 -1.62 6.60
CA GLN A 900 -19.65 -3.03 6.24
C GLN A 900 -20.18 -3.86 7.42
N ARG A 901 -19.65 -3.65 8.65
CA ARG A 901 -20.11 -4.35 9.86
C ARG A 901 -21.51 -3.91 10.29
N GLU A 902 -21.79 -2.61 10.22
CA GLU A 902 -23.06 -2.04 10.69
C GLU A 902 -24.22 -2.35 9.74
N THR A 903 -24.01 -2.22 8.43
CA THR A 903 -25.08 -2.41 7.45
C THR A 903 -25.18 -3.86 6.99
N GLY A 904 -24.12 -4.66 7.16
CA GLY A 904 -24.03 -6.02 6.62
C GLY A 904 -23.95 -6.04 5.08
N THR A 905 -23.58 -4.93 4.45
CA THR A 905 -23.25 -4.84 3.03
C THR A 905 -21.75 -4.99 2.84
N TYR A 906 -21.30 -5.49 1.69
CA TYR A 906 -19.90 -5.54 1.32
C TYR A 906 -19.59 -4.44 0.29
N ILE A 907 -18.72 -3.51 0.66
CA ILE A 907 -18.18 -2.47 -0.24
C ILE A 907 -16.85 -2.96 -0.80
N HIS A 908 -16.77 -3.13 -2.11
CA HIS A 908 -15.54 -3.43 -2.83
C HIS A 908 -15.01 -2.14 -3.47
N PHE A 909 -13.82 -1.74 -3.07
CA PHE A 909 -13.08 -0.67 -3.72
C PHE A 909 -12.05 -1.26 -4.67
N ASP A 910 -12.23 -1.01 -5.96
CA ASP A 910 -11.25 -1.35 -6.97
C ASP A 910 -10.14 -0.29 -7.00
N ARG A 911 -9.01 -0.66 -6.39
CA ARG A 911 -7.83 0.21 -6.26
C ARG A 911 -7.22 0.63 -7.59
N ARG A 912 -7.49 -0.10 -8.68
CA ARG A 912 -6.94 0.18 -10.01
C ARG A 912 -7.83 1.14 -10.80
N ASN A 913 -9.13 1.09 -10.58
CA ASN A 913 -10.13 1.83 -11.35
C ASN A 913 -10.82 2.96 -10.58
N PHE A 914 -10.46 3.16 -9.30
CA PHE A 914 -11.17 4.04 -8.37
C PHE A 914 -12.69 3.81 -8.35
N ASN A 915 -13.13 2.58 -8.63
CA ASN A 915 -14.54 2.23 -8.70
C ASN A 915 -15.00 1.58 -7.40
N LEU A 916 -16.12 2.06 -6.87
CA LEU A 916 -16.77 1.50 -5.70
C LEU A 916 -17.99 0.69 -6.09
N LYS A 917 -18.01 -0.58 -5.69
CA LYS A 917 -19.16 -1.47 -5.85
C LYS A 917 -19.67 -1.91 -4.50
N ILE A 918 -20.98 -1.84 -4.30
CA ILE A 918 -21.63 -2.32 -3.09
C ILE A 918 -22.48 -3.56 -3.38
N PHE A 919 -22.36 -4.54 -2.49
CA PHE A 919 -23.02 -5.83 -2.56
C PHE A 919 -23.87 -6.03 -1.30
N GLY A 920 -25.14 -6.39 -1.46
CA GLY A 920 -26.05 -6.62 -0.35
C GLY A 920 -27.52 -6.61 -0.77
N HIS A 921 -28.42 -6.68 0.20
CA HIS A 921 -29.87 -6.58 -0.06
C HIS A 921 -30.23 -5.16 -0.55
N SER A 922 -31.18 -5.05 -1.48
CA SER A 922 -31.64 -3.76 -2.05
C SER A 922 -31.95 -2.73 -0.95
N ASP A 923 -32.61 -3.16 0.11
CA ASP A 923 -33.10 -2.30 1.20
C ASP A 923 -31.97 -1.77 2.09
N LYS A 924 -30.79 -2.38 2.03
CA LYS A 924 -29.61 -2.00 2.83
C LYS A 924 -28.56 -1.22 2.03
N ILE A 925 -28.61 -1.31 0.70
CA ILE A 925 -27.63 -0.64 -0.18
C ILE A 925 -27.78 0.88 -0.11
N ALA A 926 -29.00 1.41 -0.25
CA ALA A 926 -29.24 2.86 -0.21
C ALA A 926 -28.75 3.54 1.10
N PRO A 927 -29.09 3.04 2.31
CA PRO A 927 -28.59 3.65 3.55
C PRO A 927 -27.08 3.47 3.73
N ALA A 928 -26.50 2.34 3.29
CA ALA A 928 -25.05 2.14 3.33
C ALA A 928 -24.30 3.10 2.41
N GLN A 929 -24.84 3.36 1.21
CA GLN A 929 -24.28 4.31 0.26
C GLN A 929 -24.33 5.74 0.78
N GLN A 930 -25.48 6.20 1.31
CA GLN A 930 -25.60 7.54 1.87
C GLN A 930 -24.65 7.77 3.06
N LYS A 931 -24.58 6.79 3.98
CA LYS A 931 -23.69 6.87 5.14
C LYS A 931 -22.22 6.86 4.75
N PHE A 932 -21.84 6.06 3.73
CA PHE A 932 -20.49 6.03 3.19
C PHE A 932 -20.09 7.37 2.57
N ILE A 933 -20.96 7.96 1.74
CA ILE A 933 -20.70 9.27 1.12
C ILE A 933 -20.56 10.35 2.18
N HIS A 934 -21.49 10.42 3.15
CA HIS A 934 -21.47 11.43 4.21
C HIS A 934 -20.19 11.34 5.06
N LEU A 935 -19.78 10.14 5.48
CA LEU A 935 -18.60 9.98 6.33
C LEU A 935 -17.29 10.18 5.56
N LEU A 936 -17.24 9.82 4.28
CA LEU A 936 -16.04 10.03 3.46
C LEU A 936 -15.86 11.52 3.10
N LEU A 937 -16.95 12.25 2.89
CA LEU A 937 -16.92 13.71 2.71
C LEU A 937 -16.52 14.42 4.01
N ALA A 938 -17.07 14.02 5.16
CA ALA A 938 -16.66 14.55 6.46
C ALA A 938 -15.17 14.27 6.77
N ASP A 939 -14.65 13.09 6.40
CA ASP A 939 -13.23 12.76 6.51
C ASP A 939 -12.35 13.62 5.58
N HIS A 940 -12.84 13.90 4.37
CA HIS A 940 -12.16 14.79 3.42
C HIS A 940 -12.13 16.25 3.91
N GLU A 941 -13.25 16.76 4.39
CA GLU A 941 -13.38 18.11 4.98
C GLU A 941 -12.57 18.25 6.28
N SER A 942 -12.28 17.14 6.97
CA SER A 942 -11.48 17.14 8.20
C SER A 942 -9.95 17.16 8.00
N LYS A 943 -9.44 17.08 6.76
CA LYS A 943 -7.99 17.14 6.53
C LYS A 943 -7.46 18.56 6.78
N GLN A 944 -6.54 18.66 7.73
CA GLN A 944 -5.69 19.83 7.92
C GLN A 944 -4.91 20.12 6.63
N LEU A 945 -5.17 21.28 6.05
CA LEU A 945 -4.38 21.84 4.96
C LEU A 945 -3.19 22.58 5.57
N GLU A 946 -1.98 22.17 5.22
CA GLU A 946 -0.75 22.74 5.77
C GLU A 946 -0.24 23.90 4.90
N ILE A 947 0.13 24.99 5.57
CA ILE A 947 0.86 26.14 5.00
C ILE A 947 2.22 26.18 5.66
N HIS A 948 3.28 25.94 4.89
CA HIS A 948 4.64 26.01 5.40
C HIS A 948 5.09 27.47 5.50
N LEU A 949 5.56 27.85 6.68
CA LEU A 949 6.21 29.14 6.95
C LEU A 949 7.72 29.09 6.66
N ARG A 950 8.15 28.05 5.94
CA ARG A 950 9.54 27.76 5.60
C ARG A 950 9.60 27.09 4.23
N GLY A 951 10.55 27.51 3.38
CA GLY A 951 10.70 27.02 2.00
C GLY A 951 11.35 28.07 1.11
N GLY A 952 11.49 27.77 -0.19
CA GLY A 952 12.10 28.69 -1.17
C GLY A 952 11.56 30.11 -1.05
N ASP A 953 12.48 31.08 -0.99
CA ASP A 953 12.30 32.54 -0.88
C ASP A 953 11.59 33.11 0.37
N LEU A 954 11.22 32.30 1.37
CA LEU A 954 10.58 32.80 2.60
C LEU A 954 11.61 33.24 3.66
N PRO A 955 11.40 34.38 4.36
CA PRO A 955 12.36 34.88 5.33
C PRO A 955 12.40 34.02 6.62
N PRO A 956 13.57 33.85 7.26
CA PRO A 956 13.76 32.96 8.41
C PRO A 956 12.98 33.39 9.66
N ASP A 957 12.60 34.68 9.76
CA ASP A 957 11.81 35.24 10.86
C ASP A 957 10.30 35.29 10.57
N LEU A 958 9.83 34.74 9.44
CA LEU A 958 8.43 34.78 9.04
C LEU A 958 7.48 34.30 10.15
N MET A 959 7.79 33.17 10.80
CA MET A 959 6.96 32.66 11.90
C MET A 959 6.89 33.65 13.07
N LYS A 960 7.99 34.34 13.38
CA LYS A 960 8.02 35.36 14.43
C LYS A 960 7.18 36.57 14.06
N GLU A 961 7.26 37.03 12.81
CA GLU A 961 6.45 38.16 12.33
C GLU A 961 4.96 37.82 12.23
N VAL A 962 4.62 36.59 11.84
CA VAL A 962 3.23 36.08 11.88
C VAL A 962 2.67 36.12 13.30
N VAL A 963 3.43 35.60 14.29
CA VAL A 963 3.01 35.62 15.70
C VAL A 963 2.89 37.04 16.24
N LYS A 964 3.83 37.94 15.91
CA LYS A 964 3.74 39.35 16.32
C LYS A 964 2.53 40.07 15.74
N ARG A 965 2.21 39.83 14.46
CA ARG A 965 1.16 40.57 13.75
C ARG A 965 -0.25 40.03 14.02
N PHE A 966 -0.41 38.72 14.16
CA PHE A 966 -1.72 38.07 14.31
C PHE A 966 -1.96 37.44 15.69
N GLY A 967 -0.95 37.46 16.56
CA GLY A 967 -0.99 36.83 17.87
C GLY A 967 -0.62 35.34 17.84
N PRO A 968 -0.26 34.76 19.01
CA PRO A 968 0.16 33.35 19.15
C PRO A 968 -0.95 32.35 18.80
N ASP A 969 -2.22 32.73 19.03
CA ASP A 969 -3.41 31.94 18.71
C ASP A 969 -3.93 32.22 17.28
N LEU A 970 -3.18 33.00 16.48
CA LEU A 970 -3.53 33.48 15.14
C LEU A 970 -4.89 34.20 15.07
N HIS A 971 -5.37 34.78 16.19
CA HIS A 971 -6.68 35.44 16.28
C HIS A 971 -6.85 36.54 15.22
N GLY A 972 -5.84 37.38 15.02
CA GLY A 972 -5.90 38.44 14.01
C GLY A 972 -5.97 37.90 12.57
N LEU A 973 -5.52 36.67 12.34
CA LEU A 973 -5.65 35.98 11.05
C LEU A 973 -7.04 35.35 10.89
N LYS A 974 -7.61 34.81 11.99
CA LYS A 974 -9.00 34.32 12.05
C LYS A 974 -10.02 35.46 11.83
N GLU A 975 -9.73 36.68 12.30
CA GLU A 975 -10.56 37.87 12.02
C GLU A 975 -10.51 38.27 10.53
N LYS A 976 -9.35 38.15 9.89
CA LYS A 976 -9.20 38.45 8.45
C LYS A 976 -9.79 37.39 7.54
N VAL A 977 -9.80 36.13 7.96
CA VAL A 977 -10.36 34.99 7.22
C VAL A 977 -11.42 34.29 8.09
N PRO A 978 -12.64 34.86 8.17
CA PRO A 978 -13.70 34.30 9.01
C PRO A 978 -14.10 32.90 8.52
N GLY A 979 -14.18 31.94 9.44
CA GLY A 979 -14.52 30.54 9.16
C GLY A 979 -13.33 29.59 9.03
N ALA A 980 -12.09 30.11 8.96
CA ALA A 980 -10.89 29.28 9.00
C ALA A 980 -10.48 28.96 10.45
N ASP A 981 -10.45 27.68 10.83
CA ASP A 981 -9.85 27.29 12.10
C ASP A 981 -8.36 26.98 11.94
N LEU A 982 -7.55 27.91 12.46
CA LEU A 982 -6.09 27.94 12.28
C LEU A 982 -5.38 27.50 13.56
N THR A 983 -4.36 26.65 13.39
CA THR A 983 -3.44 26.26 14.47
C THR A 983 -1.98 26.38 14.00
N LEU A 984 -1.12 26.99 14.81
CA LEU A 984 0.31 27.14 14.51
C LEU A 984 1.14 26.01 15.14
N SER A 985 1.87 25.27 14.31
CA SER A 985 2.90 24.33 14.75
C SER A 985 4.29 24.98 14.71
N THR A 986 4.77 25.44 15.86
CA THR A 986 6.09 26.08 16.00
C THR A 986 7.24 25.13 15.69
N ARG A 987 7.07 23.83 15.96
CA ARG A 987 8.09 22.80 15.69
C ARG A 987 8.22 22.48 14.20
N HIS A 988 7.11 22.49 13.47
CA HIS A 988 7.09 22.13 12.05
C HIS A 988 7.10 23.34 11.13
N HIS A 989 7.00 24.56 11.68
CA HIS A 989 6.88 25.80 10.91
C HIS A 989 5.68 25.74 9.96
N VAL A 990 4.55 25.26 10.47
CA VAL A 990 3.34 25.03 9.68
C VAL A 990 2.14 25.70 10.35
N ILE A 991 1.34 26.40 9.56
CA ILE A 991 -0.03 26.74 9.94
C ILE A 991 -0.93 25.65 9.38
N SER A 992 -1.59 24.91 10.25
CA SER A 992 -2.64 23.98 9.85
C SER A 992 -3.96 24.74 9.75
N VAL A 993 -4.61 24.64 8.60
CA VAL A 993 -5.91 25.22 8.28
C VAL A 993 -6.93 24.09 8.27
N HIS A 994 -7.95 24.16 9.12
CA HIS A 994 -9.11 23.29 9.03
C HIS A 994 -10.17 24.03 8.20
N GLY A 995 -10.39 23.57 6.97
CA GLY A 995 -11.34 24.17 6.01
C GLY A 995 -11.01 23.86 4.56
N ASP A 996 -11.76 24.47 3.64
CA ASP A 996 -11.65 24.24 2.19
C ASP A 996 -10.38 24.84 1.57
N LYS A 997 -10.00 24.35 0.38
CA LYS A 997 -8.81 24.80 -0.38
C LYS A 997 -8.79 26.31 -0.64
N GLU A 998 -9.96 26.94 -0.74
CA GLU A 998 -10.09 28.39 -0.89
C GLU A 998 -9.67 29.18 0.36
N LEU A 999 -10.00 28.66 1.56
CA LEU A 999 -9.58 29.28 2.82
C LEU A 999 -8.07 29.17 2.99
N LYS A 1000 -7.48 28.02 2.63
CA LYS A 1000 -6.03 27.84 2.59
C LYS A 1000 -5.37 28.90 1.69
N GLN A 1001 -5.86 29.06 0.47
CA GLN A 1001 -5.29 30.01 -0.50
C GLN A 1001 -5.32 31.45 0.01
N LYS A 1002 -6.44 31.91 0.60
CA LYS A 1002 -6.53 33.25 1.21
C LYS A 1002 -5.53 33.46 2.35
N VAL A 1003 -5.34 32.43 3.19
CA VAL A 1003 -4.35 32.49 4.26
C VAL A 1003 -2.93 32.51 3.68
N GLU A 1004 -2.64 31.71 2.65
CA GLU A 1004 -1.35 31.72 1.95
C GLU A 1004 -1.04 33.08 1.33
N GLU A 1005 -2.00 33.72 0.66
CA GLU A 1005 -1.86 35.06 0.08
C GLU A 1005 -1.48 36.10 1.14
N ILE A 1006 -2.18 36.12 2.28
CA ILE A 1006 -1.88 37.05 3.39
C ILE A 1006 -0.46 36.83 3.94
N ILE A 1007 -0.05 35.57 4.10
CA ILE A 1007 1.28 35.22 4.61
C ILE A 1007 2.37 35.55 3.59
N PHE A 1008 2.11 35.34 2.31
CA PHE A 1008 3.06 35.61 1.22
C PHE A 1008 3.24 37.11 0.97
N GLU A 1009 2.16 37.89 1.00
CA GLU A 1009 2.22 39.36 0.98
C GLU A 1009 3.09 39.89 2.14
N MET A 1010 2.96 39.29 3.32
CA MET A 1010 3.79 39.64 4.47
C MET A 1010 5.26 39.29 4.26
N ALA A 1011 5.56 38.12 3.70
CA ALA A 1011 6.92 37.72 3.38
C ALA A 1011 7.59 38.68 2.39
N GLN A 1012 6.85 39.19 1.40
CA GLN A 1012 7.35 40.15 0.40
C GLN A 1012 7.54 41.58 0.95
N MET A 1013 6.73 41.99 1.92
CA MET A 1013 6.87 43.32 2.55
C MET A 1013 8.12 43.45 3.46
N GLY A 1014 8.79 42.35 3.79
CA GLY A 1014 9.93 42.30 4.72
C GLY A 1014 11.32 42.28 4.07
N TYR A 1015 11.43 42.18 2.74
CA TYR A 1015 12.72 42.02 2.06
C TYR A 1015 12.82 42.89 0.80
N ASP A 1016 13.81 43.79 0.77
CA ASP A 1016 14.26 44.42 -0.48
C ASP A 1016 14.92 43.34 -1.37
N SER A 1017 14.50 43.33 -2.62
CA SER A 1017 14.77 42.36 -3.68
C SER A 1017 16.22 41.88 -3.81
N ALA A 1018 16.41 40.55 -3.89
CA ALA A 1018 17.53 39.94 -4.60
C ALA A 1018 17.16 38.55 -5.16
N GLU A 1019 17.26 38.45 -6.49
CA GLU A 1019 17.39 37.22 -7.31
C GLU A 1019 16.25 36.18 -7.27
N ARG A 1020 15.21 36.45 -8.07
CA ARG A 1020 14.47 35.35 -8.72
C ARG A 1020 15.43 34.64 -9.68
N LEU A 1021 15.82 33.41 -9.36
CA LEU A 1021 16.34 32.47 -10.34
C LEU A 1021 15.20 32.13 -11.30
N ASP A 1022 15.27 32.75 -12.46
CA ASP A 1022 14.43 32.50 -13.63
C ASP A 1022 14.58 31.02 -14.05
N GLY A 1023 13.47 30.29 -14.05
CA GLY A 1023 13.45 28.86 -14.32
C GLY A 1023 12.06 28.25 -14.23
N ALA A 1024 11.01 29.00 -14.56
CA ALA A 1024 9.70 28.42 -14.79
C ALA A 1024 9.77 27.61 -16.11
N ASP A 1025 9.93 26.29 -15.98
CA ASP A 1025 9.83 25.36 -17.11
C ASP A 1025 8.43 25.51 -17.76
N ALA A 1026 8.33 26.22 -18.88
CA ALA A 1026 7.10 26.29 -19.66
C ALA A 1026 6.70 24.90 -20.19
N CYS A 1027 5.41 24.60 -20.23
CA CYS A 1027 4.91 23.35 -20.76
C CYS A 1027 5.28 23.21 -22.25
N PRO A 1028 5.94 22.14 -22.70
CA PRO A 1028 6.32 21.97 -24.10
C PRO A 1028 5.15 21.79 -25.07
N ILE A 1029 3.93 21.54 -24.57
CA ILE A 1029 2.74 21.29 -25.38
C ILE A 1029 1.93 22.58 -25.55
N CYS A 1030 1.52 23.22 -24.44
CA CYS A 1030 0.74 24.47 -24.52
C CYS A 1030 1.62 25.73 -24.57
N LEU A 1031 2.92 25.63 -24.28
CA LEU A 1031 3.88 26.73 -24.21
C LEU A 1031 3.55 27.79 -23.14
N CYS A 1032 2.69 27.46 -22.17
CA CYS A 1032 2.33 28.29 -21.02
C CYS A 1032 3.07 27.85 -19.76
N GLU A 1033 2.94 28.64 -18.68
CA GLU A 1033 3.31 28.19 -17.33
C GLU A 1033 2.57 26.90 -16.98
N VAL A 1034 3.24 25.99 -16.26
CA VAL A 1034 2.69 24.66 -16.01
C VAL A 1034 1.61 24.71 -14.95
N GLU A 1035 0.37 24.50 -15.37
CA GLU A 1035 -0.79 24.25 -14.50
C GLU A 1035 -0.91 22.75 -14.19
N ASP A 1036 -1.08 22.40 -12.90
CA ASP A 1036 -1.14 21.01 -12.41
C ASP A 1036 0.05 20.16 -12.91
N ALA A 1037 1.23 20.47 -12.38
CA ALA A 1037 2.51 19.96 -12.88
C ALA A 1037 2.64 18.43 -12.80
N TYR A 1038 2.95 17.81 -13.94
CA TYR A 1038 3.31 16.41 -14.03
C TYR A 1038 4.72 16.24 -14.59
N ARG A 1039 5.57 15.48 -13.88
CA ARG A 1039 6.95 15.19 -14.28
C ARG A 1039 7.04 13.75 -14.82
N LEU A 1040 7.51 13.58 -16.06
CA LEU A 1040 7.69 12.25 -16.65
C LEU A 1040 8.81 11.47 -15.94
N GLU A 1041 8.56 10.19 -15.65
CA GLU A 1041 9.48 9.35 -14.87
C GLU A 1041 10.77 9.00 -15.64
N SER A 1042 10.73 8.92 -16.97
CA SER A 1042 11.92 8.58 -17.79
C SER A 1042 12.90 9.73 -17.95
N CYS A 1043 12.41 10.93 -18.27
CA CYS A 1043 13.25 12.06 -18.70
C CYS A 1043 13.21 13.26 -17.75
N GLY A 1044 12.35 13.24 -16.72
CA GLY A 1044 12.27 14.31 -15.72
C GLY A 1044 11.66 15.62 -16.23
N HIS A 1045 11.18 15.68 -17.47
CA HIS A 1045 10.56 16.88 -18.05
C HIS A 1045 9.16 17.14 -17.49
N LEU A 1046 8.85 18.43 -17.28
CA LEU A 1046 7.58 18.93 -16.73
C LEU A 1046 6.55 19.25 -17.83
N PHE A 1047 5.29 18.94 -17.58
CA PHE A 1047 4.15 19.25 -18.46
C PHE A 1047 2.90 19.58 -17.62
N CYS A 1048 1.92 20.27 -18.20
CA CYS A 1048 0.58 20.30 -17.63
C CYS A 1048 -0.04 18.90 -17.72
N ARG A 1049 -0.64 18.41 -16.63
CA ARG A 1049 -1.26 17.08 -16.59
C ARG A 1049 -2.25 16.88 -17.74
N MET A 1050 -3.06 17.90 -18.03
CA MET A 1050 -4.09 17.79 -19.07
C MET A 1050 -3.53 17.74 -20.49
N CYS A 1051 -2.49 18.53 -20.78
CA CYS A 1051 -1.82 18.48 -22.07
C CYS A 1051 -1.21 17.10 -22.36
N LEU A 1052 -0.67 16.42 -21.34
CA LEU A 1052 -0.18 15.04 -21.50
C LEU A 1052 -1.31 14.05 -21.77
N VAL A 1053 -2.45 14.17 -21.07
CA VAL A 1053 -3.62 13.30 -21.31
C VAL A 1053 -4.13 13.49 -22.74
N GLU A 1054 -4.25 14.73 -23.22
CA GLU A 1054 -4.67 15.01 -24.60
C GLU A 1054 -3.68 14.46 -25.64
N GLN A 1055 -2.37 14.54 -25.37
CA GLN A 1055 -1.36 13.90 -26.23
C GLN A 1055 -1.57 12.38 -26.32
N LEU A 1056 -1.84 11.72 -25.18
CA LEU A 1056 -2.09 10.28 -25.12
C LEU A 1056 -3.41 9.90 -25.82
N GLU A 1057 -4.48 10.69 -25.66
CA GLU A 1057 -5.75 10.45 -26.32
C GLU A 1057 -5.69 10.72 -27.83
N SER A 1058 -4.85 11.66 -28.28
CA SER A 1058 -4.59 11.90 -29.70
C SER A 1058 -3.91 10.68 -30.36
N ALA A 1059 -3.02 10.00 -29.64
CA ALA A 1059 -2.38 8.77 -30.10
C ALA A 1059 -3.38 7.60 -30.28
N LEU A 1060 -4.58 7.65 -29.69
CA LEU A 1060 -5.65 6.66 -29.95
C LEU A 1060 -6.23 6.80 -31.36
N LYS A 1061 -6.20 8.00 -31.94
CA LYS A 1061 -6.81 8.30 -33.25
C LYS A 1061 -5.85 8.04 -34.41
N ASN A 1062 -4.54 8.04 -34.17
CA ASN A 1062 -3.51 7.88 -35.19
C ASN A 1062 -2.80 6.52 -35.04
N LEU A 1063 -2.89 5.66 -36.05
CA LEU A 1063 -2.32 4.30 -36.01
C LEU A 1063 -0.78 4.27 -36.14
N ASP A 1064 -0.13 5.38 -36.52
CA ASP A 1064 1.32 5.44 -36.78
C ASP A 1064 2.14 6.09 -35.65
N SER A 1065 1.56 6.31 -34.46
CA SER A 1065 2.17 7.10 -33.38
C SER A 1065 2.79 6.31 -32.22
N PHE A 1066 3.10 5.01 -32.39
CA PHE A 1066 3.74 4.18 -31.38
C PHE A 1066 5.22 3.90 -31.73
N PRO A 1067 6.17 3.93 -30.77
CA PRO A 1067 6.00 4.24 -29.35
C PRO A 1067 5.70 5.71 -29.08
N ILE A 1068 4.88 5.99 -28.06
CA ILE A 1068 4.57 7.36 -27.65
C ILE A 1068 5.75 7.94 -26.85
N CYS A 1069 6.29 9.07 -27.32
CA CYS A 1069 7.48 9.69 -26.76
C CYS A 1069 7.24 11.11 -26.20
N CYS A 1070 8.18 11.55 -25.37
CA CYS A 1070 8.29 12.92 -24.88
C CYS A 1070 8.49 13.91 -26.04
N THR A 1071 7.69 14.97 -26.03
CA THR A 1071 7.64 16.01 -27.07
C THR A 1071 8.55 17.22 -26.77
N ARG A 1072 9.25 17.23 -25.63
CA ARG A 1072 10.19 18.32 -25.28
C ARG A 1072 11.48 18.20 -26.10
N GLY A 1073 11.69 19.13 -27.03
CA GLY A 1073 12.90 19.20 -27.86
C GLY A 1073 13.20 17.89 -28.61
N ASN A 1074 14.48 17.54 -28.77
CA ASN A 1074 14.93 16.29 -29.38
C ASN A 1074 14.96 15.09 -28.40
N CYS A 1075 14.26 15.14 -27.26
CA CYS A 1075 14.35 14.11 -26.21
C CYS A 1075 13.94 12.72 -26.71
N ARG A 1076 12.77 12.59 -27.36
CA ARG A 1076 12.22 11.33 -27.91
C ARG A 1076 12.20 10.13 -26.95
N ALA A 1077 12.36 10.33 -25.63
CA ALA A 1077 12.28 9.26 -24.64
C ALA A 1077 10.84 8.71 -24.57
N PRO A 1078 10.62 7.38 -24.58
CA PRO A 1078 9.28 6.80 -24.52
C PRO A 1078 8.64 7.04 -23.14
N ILE A 1079 7.33 7.30 -23.13
CA ILE A 1079 6.56 7.50 -21.89
C ILE A 1079 6.40 6.17 -21.15
N LEU A 1080 6.77 6.07 -19.87
CA LEU A 1080 6.79 4.78 -19.16
C LEU A 1080 5.39 4.25 -18.85
N LEU A 1081 5.24 2.93 -18.67
CA LEU A 1081 3.96 2.32 -18.29
C LEU A 1081 3.39 2.90 -16.98
N THR A 1082 4.27 3.26 -16.04
CA THR A 1082 3.88 3.90 -14.78
C THR A 1082 3.24 5.26 -15.01
N ASP A 1083 3.77 6.04 -15.96
CA ASP A 1083 3.17 7.31 -16.38
C ASP A 1083 1.82 7.10 -17.05
N LEU A 1084 1.72 6.13 -17.97
CA LEU A 1084 0.47 5.79 -18.65
C LEU A 1084 -0.64 5.37 -17.67
N ARG A 1085 -0.31 4.54 -16.67
CA ARG A 1085 -1.24 4.11 -15.60
C ARG A 1085 -1.67 5.27 -14.68
N SER A 1086 -0.81 6.27 -14.50
CA SER A 1086 -1.06 7.44 -13.66
C SER A 1086 -1.93 8.48 -14.37
N LEU A 1087 -1.75 8.63 -15.68
CA LEU A 1087 -2.42 9.64 -16.50
C LEU A 1087 -3.76 9.17 -17.07
N LEU A 1088 -3.92 7.89 -17.41
CA LEU A 1088 -5.12 7.35 -18.08
C LEU A 1088 -5.98 6.46 -17.15
N SER A 1089 -7.29 6.43 -17.41
CA SER A 1089 -8.19 5.42 -16.81
C SER A 1089 -7.92 4.04 -17.40
N SER A 1090 -8.29 2.94 -16.70
CA SER A 1090 -8.07 1.59 -17.24
C SER A 1090 -8.79 1.37 -18.57
N ASP A 1091 -10.00 1.91 -18.76
CA ASP A 1091 -10.72 1.77 -20.02
C ASP A 1091 -9.95 2.45 -21.17
N LYS A 1092 -9.43 3.67 -20.94
CA LYS A 1092 -8.59 4.38 -21.91
C LYS A 1092 -7.24 3.71 -22.14
N LEU A 1093 -6.67 3.10 -21.11
CA LEU A 1093 -5.45 2.32 -21.23
C LEU A 1093 -5.65 1.03 -22.03
N GLU A 1094 -6.80 0.35 -21.89
CA GLU A 1094 -7.19 -0.77 -22.75
C GLU A 1094 -7.39 -0.33 -24.21
N GLU A 1095 -8.05 0.81 -24.43
CA GLU A 1095 -8.18 1.41 -25.77
C GLU A 1095 -6.80 1.68 -26.38
N LEU A 1096 -5.85 2.20 -25.59
CA LEU A 1096 -4.47 2.47 -26.01
C LEU A 1096 -3.73 1.20 -26.41
N PHE A 1097 -3.84 0.13 -25.61
CA PHE A 1097 -3.22 -1.15 -25.93
C PHE A 1097 -3.85 -1.80 -27.16
N ARG A 1098 -5.17 -1.66 -27.37
CA ARG A 1098 -5.84 -2.12 -28.59
C ARG A 1098 -5.37 -1.33 -29.82
N ALA A 1099 -5.21 0.00 -29.71
CA ALA A 1099 -4.67 0.83 -30.79
C ALA A 1099 -3.22 0.46 -31.12
N SER A 1100 -2.38 0.23 -30.11
CA SER A 1100 -1.01 -0.25 -30.27
C SER A 1100 -0.94 -1.63 -30.95
N LEU A 1101 -1.83 -2.56 -30.59
CA LEU A 1101 -1.96 -3.84 -31.29
C LEU A 1101 -2.34 -3.67 -32.77
N GLY A 1102 -3.25 -2.73 -33.07
CA GLY A 1102 -3.59 -2.34 -34.43
C GLY A 1102 -2.38 -1.88 -35.23
N SER A 1103 -1.61 -0.95 -34.65
CA SER A 1103 -0.36 -0.42 -35.21
C SER A 1103 0.69 -1.51 -35.44
N PHE A 1104 0.87 -2.41 -34.47
CA PHE A 1104 1.81 -3.53 -34.56
C PHE A 1104 1.44 -4.52 -35.67
N VAL A 1105 0.16 -4.88 -35.79
CA VAL A 1105 -0.32 -5.77 -36.86
C VAL A 1105 -0.17 -5.11 -38.22
N ALA A 1106 -0.51 -3.82 -38.36
CA ALA A 1106 -0.35 -3.07 -39.60
C ALA A 1106 1.12 -2.96 -40.05
N SER A 1107 2.04 -2.71 -39.12
CA SER A 1107 3.49 -2.61 -39.39
C SER A 1107 4.18 -3.98 -39.61
N SER A 1108 3.51 -5.10 -39.30
CA SER A 1108 4.07 -6.45 -39.45
C SER A 1108 4.25 -6.94 -40.91
N GLY A 1109 3.95 -6.11 -41.91
CA GLY A 1109 4.10 -6.46 -43.32
C GLY A 1109 3.20 -7.60 -43.80
N GLY A 1110 2.09 -7.87 -43.09
CA GLY A 1110 1.15 -8.96 -43.39
C GLY A 1110 1.49 -10.30 -42.75
N THR A 1111 2.52 -10.38 -41.90
CA THR A 1111 2.86 -11.59 -41.13
C THR A 1111 1.75 -11.96 -40.14
N TYR A 1112 1.10 -10.95 -39.57
CA TYR A 1112 -0.03 -11.11 -38.66
C TYR A 1112 -1.29 -10.47 -39.24
N ARG A 1113 -2.45 -11.05 -38.95
CA ARG A 1113 -3.77 -10.47 -39.27
C ARG A 1113 -4.74 -10.64 -38.11
N PHE A 1114 -5.68 -9.70 -37.99
CA PHE A 1114 -6.83 -9.84 -37.11
C PHE A 1114 -7.77 -10.94 -37.61
N CYS A 1115 -8.47 -11.56 -36.66
CA CYS A 1115 -9.59 -12.43 -36.96
C CYS A 1115 -10.61 -11.70 -37.85
N PRO A 1116 -11.12 -12.31 -38.93
CA PRO A 1116 -12.10 -11.67 -39.81
C PRO A 1116 -13.44 -11.34 -39.13
N SER A 1117 -13.73 -11.97 -37.98
CA SER A 1117 -14.95 -11.68 -37.24
C SER A 1117 -14.97 -10.23 -36.78
N PRO A 1118 -16.08 -9.49 -37.00
CA PRO A 1118 -16.23 -8.12 -36.53
C PRO A 1118 -15.92 -7.98 -35.05
N ASP A 1119 -15.18 -6.92 -34.70
CA ASP A 1119 -14.79 -6.57 -33.32
C ASP A 1119 -13.99 -7.62 -32.53
N CYS A 1120 -13.49 -8.68 -33.20
CA CYS A 1120 -12.71 -9.72 -32.55
C CYS A 1120 -11.24 -9.29 -32.35
N PRO A 1121 -10.74 -9.23 -31.09
CA PRO A 1121 -9.38 -8.76 -30.81
C PRO A 1121 -8.29 -9.80 -31.08
N SER A 1122 -8.66 -11.01 -31.52
CA SER A 1122 -7.71 -12.11 -31.73
C SER A 1122 -6.87 -11.90 -32.97
N VAL A 1123 -5.58 -12.22 -32.87
CA VAL A 1123 -4.60 -12.14 -33.97
C VAL A 1123 -4.10 -13.55 -34.28
N TYR A 1124 -3.79 -13.82 -35.56
CA TYR A 1124 -3.15 -15.05 -36.00
C TYR A 1124 -2.04 -14.78 -37.00
N ARG A 1125 -1.13 -15.75 -37.12
CA ARG A 1125 -0.03 -15.71 -38.09
C ARG A 1125 -0.49 -16.21 -39.45
N VAL A 1126 -0.18 -15.46 -40.50
CA VAL A 1126 -0.48 -15.81 -41.88
C VAL A 1126 0.46 -16.93 -42.33
N ALA A 1127 -0.09 -17.94 -43.00
CA ALA A 1127 0.70 -19.06 -43.51
C ALA A 1127 1.55 -18.62 -44.71
N ASP A 1128 2.77 -19.20 -44.83
CA ASP A 1128 3.65 -18.90 -45.95
C ASP A 1128 3.00 -19.28 -47.30
N PRO A 1129 3.24 -18.54 -48.39
CA PRO A 1129 2.60 -18.76 -49.69
C PRO A 1129 2.77 -20.18 -50.26
N LEU A 1130 3.83 -20.89 -49.83
CA LEU A 1130 4.20 -22.23 -50.27
C LEU A 1130 3.54 -23.36 -49.45
N THR A 1131 2.81 -23.02 -48.38
CA THR A 1131 2.20 -24.00 -47.46
C THR A 1131 0.70 -24.18 -47.71
N VAL A 1132 0.15 -25.36 -47.35
CA VAL A 1132 -1.29 -25.64 -47.44
C VAL A 1132 -2.00 -24.86 -46.33
N GLY A 1133 -3.14 -24.23 -46.63
CA GLY A 1133 -3.87 -23.43 -45.65
C GLY A 1133 -4.40 -24.27 -44.48
N ASP A 1134 -3.90 -23.96 -43.28
CA ASP A 1134 -4.30 -24.60 -42.03
C ASP A 1134 -5.50 -23.89 -41.38
N PRO A 1135 -6.32 -24.61 -40.57
CA PRO A 1135 -7.38 -23.99 -39.79
C PRO A 1135 -6.80 -23.18 -38.63
N PHE A 1136 -7.02 -21.87 -38.64
CA PHE A 1136 -6.95 -21.06 -37.44
C PHE A 1136 -8.32 -21.07 -36.76
N VAL A 1137 -8.38 -21.51 -35.50
CA VAL A 1137 -9.60 -21.44 -34.69
C VAL A 1137 -9.42 -20.29 -33.69
N CYS A 1138 -10.24 -19.26 -33.81
CA CYS A 1138 -10.16 -18.12 -32.90
C CYS A 1138 -10.58 -18.51 -31.48
N GLY A 1139 -9.76 -18.30 -30.47
CA GLY A 1139 -10.15 -18.57 -29.08
C GLY A 1139 -11.13 -17.56 -28.47
N ALA A 1140 -11.40 -16.43 -29.15
CA ALA A 1140 -12.31 -15.39 -28.68
C ALA A 1140 -13.72 -15.53 -29.28
N CYS A 1141 -13.84 -15.58 -30.61
CA CYS A 1141 -15.12 -15.69 -31.32
C CYS A 1141 -15.40 -17.09 -31.88
N PHE A 1142 -14.42 -18.00 -31.80
CA PHE A 1142 -14.53 -19.38 -32.27
C PHE A 1142 -14.71 -19.54 -33.78
N ALA A 1143 -14.54 -18.47 -34.56
CA ALA A 1143 -14.51 -18.55 -36.01
C ALA A 1143 -13.31 -19.38 -36.50
N GLU A 1144 -13.57 -20.29 -37.45
CA GLU A 1144 -12.54 -21.04 -38.15
C GLU A 1144 -12.15 -20.29 -39.42
N THR A 1145 -10.91 -19.84 -39.50
CA THR A 1145 -10.38 -19.07 -40.63
C THR A 1145 -9.24 -19.83 -41.27
N CYS A 1146 -9.19 -19.87 -42.61
CA CYS A 1146 -8.04 -20.38 -43.31
C CYS A 1146 -6.87 -19.38 -43.21
N THR A 1147 -5.73 -19.83 -42.69
CA THR A 1147 -4.53 -18.97 -42.50
C THR A 1147 -3.92 -18.43 -43.80
N ARG A 1148 -4.34 -18.96 -44.96
CA ARG A 1148 -3.84 -18.58 -46.29
C ARG A 1148 -4.77 -17.62 -47.05
N CYS A 1149 -6.06 -17.93 -47.15
CA CYS A 1149 -7.01 -17.08 -47.88
C CYS A 1149 -7.78 -16.11 -46.99
N HIS A 1150 -7.68 -16.26 -45.67
CA HIS A 1150 -8.33 -15.40 -44.67
C HIS A 1150 -9.86 -15.42 -44.72
N LEU A 1151 -10.45 -16.39 -45.44
CA LEU A 1151 -11.87 -16.69 -45.47
C LEU A 1151 -12.19 -17.83 -44.51
N ASP A 1152 -13.47 -18.17 -44.41
CA ASP A 1152 -13.96 -19.30 -43.61
C ASP A 1152 -13.18 -20.58 -43.95
N TYR A 1153 -12.81 -21.34 -42.93
CA TYR A 1153 -12.02 -22.54 -43.12
C TYR A 1153 -12.79 -23.56 -43.97
N HIS A 1154 -12.15 -24.02 -45.05
CA HIS A 1154 -12.79 -24.86 -46.06
C HIS A 1154 -12.08 -26.23 -46.18
N PRO A 1155 -12.49 -27.22 -45.38
CA PRO A 1155 -11.86 -28.54 -45.44
C PRO A 1155 -12.15 -29.19 -46.81
N TYR A 1156 -11.14 -29.85 -47.38
CA TYR A 1156 -11.21 -30.62 -48.65
C TYR A 1156 -11.34 -29.79 -49.95
N LEU A 1157 -11.26 -28.46 -49.87
CA LEU A 1157 -11.23 -27.56 -51.03
C LEU A 1157 -9.94 -26.74 -51.05
N SER A 1158 -9.38 -26.50 -52.25
CA SER A 1158 -8.29 -25.53 -52.40
C SER A 1158 -8.85 -24.12 -52.23
N CYS A 1159 -8.08 -23.18 -51.66
CA CYS A 1159 -8.62 -21.81 -51.47
C CYS A 1159 -9.05 -21.15 -52.79
N LYS A 1160 -8.47 -21.57 -53.93
CA LYS A 1160 -8.87 -21.09 -55.25
C LYS A 1160 -10.29 -21.57 -55.61
N LYS A 1161 -10.56 -22.87 -55.46
CA LYS A 1161 -11.92 -23.44 -55.68
C LYS A 1161 -12.94 -22.88 -54.70
N TYR A 1162 -12.54 -22.65 -53.45
CA TYR A 1162 -13.45 -22.10 -52.44
C TYR A 1162 -13.81 -20.63 -52.74
N MET A 1163 -12.86 -19.83 -53.22
CA MET A 1163 -13.15 -18.47 -53.70
C MET A 1163 -14.10 -18.49 -54.90
N GLU A 1164 -13.89 -19.38 -55.87
CA GLU A 1164 -14.79 -19.57 -57.02
C GLU A 1164 -16.22 -19.93 -56.58
N PHE A 1165 -16.39 -20.84 -55.60
CA PHE A 1165 -17.70 -21.21 -55.05
C PHE A 1165 -18.36 -20.13 -54.18
N LYS A 1166 -17.57 -19.22 -53.59
CA LYS A 1166 -18.11 -18.10 -52.81
C LYS A 1166 -18.61 -16.97 -53.73
N GLU A 1167 -18.02 -16.82 -54.91
CA GLU A 1167 -18.51 -15.87 -55.93
C GLU A 1167 -19.72 -16.40 -56.71
N ASP A 1168 -19.76 -17.71 -57.01
CA ASP A 1168 -20.92 -18.36 -57.65
C ASP A 1168 -21.32 -19.66 -56.89
N PRO A 1169 -22.32 -19.57 -55.99
CA PRO A 1169 -22.80 -20.73 -55.20
C PRO A 1169 -23.34 -21.88 -56.06
N ASP A 1170 -23.83 -21.58 -57.27
CA ASP A 1170 -24.47 -22.56 -58.15
C ASP A 1170 -23.44 -23.50 -58.81
N LEU A 1171 -22.17 -23.11 -58.89
CA LEU A 1171 -21.08 -23.99 -59.33
C LEU A 1171 -20.87 -25.17 -58.39
N SER A 1172 -21.02 -24.96 -57.07
CA SER A 1172 -20.91 -26.03 -56.07
C SER A 1172 -22.04 -27.07 -56.21
N LEU A 1173 -23.25 -26.60 -56.52
CA LEU A 1173 -24.43 -27.41 -56.78
C LEU A 1173 -24.32 -28.19 -58.09
N LYS A 1174 -23.82 -27.55 -59.17
CA LYS A 1174 -23.59 -28.20 -60.48
C LYS A 1174 -22.52 -29.29 -60.41
N ASP A 1175 -21.44 -29.08 -59.65
CA ASP A 1175 -20.41 -30.12 -59.45
C ASP A 1175 -20.88 -31.25 -58.52
N TRP A 1176 -21.76 -30.99 -57.54
CA TRP A 1176 -22.39 -32.03 -56.71
C TRP A 1176 -23.41 -32.89 -57.48
N CYS A 1177 -24.09 -32.31 -58.47
CA CYS A 1177 -25.05 -33.03 -59.32
C CYS A 1177 -24.40 -33.97 -60.35
N LYS A 1178 -23.11 -33.80 -60.68
CA LYS A 1178 -22.41 -34.66 -61.64
C LYS A 1178 -22.23 -36.08 -61.08
N GLY A 1179 -22.93 -37.05 -61.68
CA GLY A 1179 -22.72 -38.48 -61.43
C GLY A 1179 -23.69 -39.15 -60.46
N LYS A 1180 -24.79 -38.49 -60.05
CA LYS A 1180 -25.86 -39.11 -59.23
C LYS A 1180 -27.12 -39.37 -60.07
N GLU A 1181 -27.55 -40.63 -60.17
CA GLU A 1181 -28.74 -41.03 -60.95
C GLU A 1181 -30.08 -40.61 -60.32
N ASN A 1182 -30.10 -40.33 -59.00
CA ASN A 1182 -31.31 -39.98 -58.24
C ASN A 1182 -31.57 -38.47 -58.15
N VAL A 1183 -30.86 -37.65 -58.94
CA VAL A 1183 -30.94 -36.18 -58.90
C VAL A 1183 -31.16 -35.64 -60.32
N LYS A 1184 -32.23 -34.88 -60.53
CA LYS A 1184 -32.58 -34.25 -61.82
C LYS A 1184 -32.99 -32.79 -61.61
N SER A 1185 -33.09 -31.99 -62.67
CA SER A 1185 -33.62 -30.62 -62.59
C SER A 1185 -35.11 -30.61 -62.89
N CYS A 1186 -35.87 -29.83 -62.13
CA CYS A 1186 -37.28 -29.60 -62.40
C CYS A 1186 -37.44 -28.93 -63.77
N PRO A 1187 -38.27 -29.47 -64.68
CA PRO A 1187 -38.50 -28.91 -66.01
C PRO A 1187 -39.19 -27.53 -65.97
N VAL A 1188 -39.86 -27.19 -64.86
CA VAL A 1188 -40.62 -25.93 -64.72
C VAL A 1188 -39.76 -24.78 -64.21
N CYS A 1189 -38.97 -25.00 -63.16
CA CYS A 1189 -38.22 -23.92 -62.49
C CYS A 1189 -36.70 -24.14 -62.44
N GLY A 1190 -36.19 -25.25 -62.97
CA GLY A 1190 -34.77 -25.60 -62.95
C GLY A 1190 -34.24 -26.07 -61.59
N TYR A 1191 -35.05 -26.02 -60.53
CA TYR A 1191 -34.65 -26.43 -59.19
C TYR A 1191 -34.29 -27.92 -59.13
N THR A 1192 -33.22 -28.25 -58.41
CA THR A 1192 -32.77 -29.64 -58.27
C THR A 1192 -33.79 -30.46 -57.47
N ILE A 1193 -34.27 -31.54 -58.07
CA ILE A 1193 -35.22 -32.50 -57.48
C ILE A 1193 -34.51 -33.84 -57.25
N GLU A 1194 -34.68 -34.42 -56.07
CA GLU A 1194 -34.08 -35.69 -55.65
C GLU A 1194 -35.18 -36.73 -55.46
N LYS A 1195 -34.96 -37.95 -55.97
CA LYS A 1195 -35.86 -39.08 -55.77
C LYS A 1195 -35.46 -39.85 -54.50
N GLY A 1196 -36.32 -39.79 -53.48
CA GLY A 1196 -36.27 -40.70 -52.33
C GLY A 1196 -36.74 -42.11 -52.69
N GLU A 1197 -36.43 -43.13 -51.88
CA GLU A 1197 -36.93 -44.49 -52.12
C GLU A 1197 -38.46 -44.51 -52.15
N GLY A 1198 -39.05 -44.86 -53.31
CA GLY A 1198 -40.49 -44.85 -53.54
C GLY A 1198 -40.88 -44.33 -54.94
N CYS A 1199 -42.10 -43.80 -55.01
CA CYS A 1199 -42.86 -43.51 -56.23
C CYS A 1199 -42.15 -42.61 -57.25
N ASN A 1200 -42.46 -42.81 -58.53
CA ASN A 1200 -41.96 -41.98 -59.65
C ASN A 1200 -42.63 -40.60 -59.76
N HIS A 1201 -43.45 -40.19 -58.79
CA HIS A 1201 -44.02 -38.86 -58.69
C HIS A 1201 -43.17 -37.99 -57.76
N VAL A 1202 -42.68 -36.85 -58.26
CA VAL A 1202 -41.85 -35.91 -57.49
C VAL A 1202 -42.48 -34.52 -57.53
N GLU A 1203 -42.83 -34.00 -56.36
CA GLU A 1203 -43.34 -32.64 -56.22
C GLU A 1203 -42.18 -31.67 -55.99
N CYS A 1204 -42.06 -30.68 -56.88
CA CYS A 1204 -41.06 -29.63 -56.76
C CYS A 1204 -41.55 -28.50 -55.86
N LYS A 1205 -40.64 -27.79 -55.19
CA LYS A 1205 -40.96 -26.61 -54.34
C LYS A 1205 -41.72 -25.49 -55.06
N CYS A 1206 -41.67 -25.44 -56.39
CA CYS A 1206 -42.47 -24.49 -57.18
C CYS A 1206 -43.95 -24.88 -57.31
N GLY A 1207 -44.38 -25.99 -56.69
CA GLY A 1207 -45.75 -26.53 -56.79
C GLY A 1207 -46.00 -27.37 -58.05
N GLY A 1208 -44.98 -27.63 -58.86
CA GLY A 1208 -45.09 -28.48 -60.06
C GLY A 1208 -44.91 -29.95 -59.72
N HIS A 1209 -45.82 -30.80 -60.20
CA HIS A 1209 -45.74 -32.26 -60.05
C HIS A 1209 -45.03 -32.87 -61.26
N VAL A 1210 -43.93 -33.60 -61.05
CA VAL A 1210 -43.05 -34.08 -62.13
C VAL A 1210 -43.00 -35.60 -62.15
N CYS A 1211 -43.14 -36.18 -63.34
CA CYS A 1211 -42.87 -37.60 -63.55
C CYS A 1211 -41.35 -37.84 -63.59
N TRP A 1212 -40.82 -38.65 -62.67
CA TRP A 1212 -39.38 -38.93 -62.58
C TRP A 1212 -38.83 -39.64 -63.83
N VAL A 1213 -39.66 -40.42 -64.52
CA VAL A 1213 -39.25 -41.26 -65.65
C VAL A 1213 -39.04 -40.41 -66.90
N CYS A 1214 -40.03 -39.59 -67.28
CA CYS A 1214 -40.03 -38.82 -68.53
C CYS A 1214 -39.80 -37.31 -68.35
N LEU A 1215 -39.80 -36.80 -67.11
CA LEU A 1215 -39.70 -35.38 -66.77
C LEU A 1215 -40.83 -34.49 -67.30
N GLU A 1216 -42.02 -35.04 -67.57
CA GLU A 1216 -43.21 -34.22 -67.82
C GLU A 1216 -43.74 -33.59 -66.52
N SER A 1217 -44.24 -32.36 -66.60
CA SER A 1217 -44.78 -31.58 -65.48
C SER A 1217 -46.30 -31.43 -65.55
N TYR A 1218 -46.95 -31.51 -64.39
CA TYR A 1218 -48.40 -31.42 -64.22
C TYR A 1218 -48.77 -30.41 -63.12
N ASN A 1219 -49.97 -29.85 -63.24
CA ASN A 1219 -50.48 -28.82 -62.33
C ASN A 1219 -51.07 -29.37 -61.03
N ASN A 1220 -51.36 -30.67 -60.97
CA ASN A 1220 -51.84 -31.35 -59.77
C ASN A 1220 -51.26 -32.78 -59.71
N SER A 1221 -51.30 -33.39 -58.52
CA SER A 1221 -50.75 -34.73 -58.30
C SER A 1221 -51.49 -35.81 -59.07
N GLU A 1222 -52.80 -35.65 -59.24
CA GLU A 1222 -53.70 -36.65 -59.81
C GLU A 1222 -53.44 -36.86 -61.30
N ASP A 1223 -53.15 -35.79 -62.04
CA ASP A 1223 -52.74 -35.82 -63.44
C ASP A 1223 -51.38 -36.53 -63.61
N CYS A 1224 -50.44 -36.30 -62.69
CA CYS A 1224 -49.14 -36.99 -62.71
C CYS A 1224 -49.29 -38.49 -62.43
N TYR A 1225 -50.12 -38.87 -61.45
CA TYR A 1225 -50.45 -40.27 -61.19
C TYR A 1225 -51.23 -40.91 -62.34
N ASN A 1226 -52.10 -40.17 -63.03
CA ASN A 1226 -52.81 -40.65 -64.22
C ASN A 1226 -51.85 -40.89 -65.39
N HIS A 1227 -50.88 -40.00 -65.61
CA HIS A 1227 -49.80 -40.22 -66.58
C HIS A 1227 -48.92 -41.42 -66.23
N LEU A 1228 -48.50 -41.54 -64.97
CA LEU A 1228 -47.71 -42.69 -64.50
C LEU A 1228 -48.46 -44.01 -64.68
N ARG A 1229 -49.79 -44.01 -64.52
CA ARG A 1229 -50.64 -45.18 -64.76
C ARG A 1229 -50.87 -45.47 -66.24
N SER A 1230 -51.07 -44.45 -67.08
CA SER A 1230 -51.44 -44.63 -68.49
C SER A 1230 -50.24 -44.82 -69.43
N VAL A 1231 -49.12 -44.15 -69.17
CA VAL A 1231 -47.93 -44.14 -70.03
C VAL A 1231 -46.83 -45.06 -69.50
N HIS A 1232 -46.68 -45.14 -68.19
CA HIS A 1232 -45.60 -45.91 -67.53
C HIS A 1232 -46.09 -47.19 -66.82
N GLY A 1233 -47.36 -47.57 -67.01
CA GLY A 1233 -47.91 -48.87 -66.62
C GLY A 1233 -48.14 -49.08 -65.12
N GLY A 1234 -48.01 -48.03 -64.29
CA GLY A 1234 -48.36 -48.04 -62.87
C GLY A 1234 -47.73 -49.14 -62.01
N ILE A 1235 -46.58 -48.87 -61.38
CA ILE A 1235 -46.11 -49.58 -60.17
C ILE A 1235 -45.48 -48.57 -59.20
N ALA A 1236 -45.81 -48.78 -57.91
CA ALA A 1236 -45.33 -48.22 -56.64
C ALA A 1236 -44.24 -47.13 -56.67
#